data_AF-A0A7T4UQ66-F1
#
_entry.id   AF-A0A7T4UQ66-F1
#
_cell.length_a   1.000
_cell.length_b   1.000
_cell.length_c   1.000
_cell.angle_alpha   90.00
_cell.angle_beta   90.00
_cell.angle_gamma   90.00
#
_symmetry.space_group_name_H-M   'P 1'
#
loop_
_entity.id
_entity.type
_entity.pdbx_description
1 polymer ?
#
loop_
_entity_poly.entity_id
_entity_poly.type
_entity_poly.pdbx_seq_one_letter_code
_entity_poly.pdbx_strand_id
1 'polypeptide(L)'
;MEGNTVSVDNIRPFKRVLLGLTPRLSVCICAAILVACGGGGSGGGGSSTRAPELDLAQLGLFDAESVKASVEERLERAYTGSLLPAEATIEEVHFVSQAELLRNRLFLPNLTIELDQFFSEVELSDDNENSQAIQIVLPCGYGGSVEFNGSLDSLGSGSLNLLLNDCTPLLGKDWQQIPTAFNGKGLLHIENFENKKATSVFTRITASNERYVDLVVSGYLELVGAEDYLEYHGVGVMQGSSGSGSLYFDLNYKVVTANTNTALKGRVYLGKPGYFDVVTSENTNPDYDHQPGKIEFFGSHGSSGSIEYYDDRLIKILIDQDGDQQHEHGIYVQFLDTFLREDRKSLKPIRIDELNYPPTVSPPAFLTTEVDTTEAIEVELGSFTDDDTPPSALNADIVWEVNGNPVPNQNSTTLPPGIAKKGDIVAAYSRVSDPYTVSLSEPVELLISNAPSTLVINDAPDQVISGEQLSFKALEVDPDENQDIAPTLLYGPSGAKIDSTGKVTWTPGKMLFEQSLVHFGFKSTSGETDDIKRVEVKVVSPDTAPPLVRGPITGPTSGSALFIGNFVGDSDKEILYLNRLGTISVVENRGAQPKMALSYPYGFSYPGRIRQLIPIDVDNDGIEEIYAANFHDVYLIEHFDRPAKHIIQSQENITDLTIIDADDDGEVEIYYLSSSEDGATYDLYVKEGNDGQSKLLRTGLIASNITPIIRYGNTDADSDIELVTSNGYVINAITGDIEWYFGQNFGDRRFTLADVNGDGADDILTGSGTVMQAYSVVTKTAIDMENAPSRTCDRFHPRTDDHVFVTDDCDSSFVAYHIKNSYVEEVWRLPYEHIISTRNFAIGDSDNDGVAELHWGRLHRHANNSSLVVYEAPPMAALSWEAKNNHELYAAGFANLPNNQTLPMVFSTSDDPSELFTLTNTDNFETINNFPVPNEHIRDALLADFNGDGISELAAVGRNYLFSYNLLVEDTFFSLLDRNSSPFYSYLRLIYLQNDNSPKLLNATNQEVEFIDALSGGVEITIPFSSSLNDFIVSDSSDSSKDVLLLARNDNQLEKWGISDYSSTLIESQDVNCQRVIEINVDADNSKEIICLGRKNSANKTPLIIFNDGDNGLQRVSDSYIPGQVTEVATYTDHNGKERLIASLARYVDRYSLDIESSVLAEIDPFTGSVIWESLPLTSQLNPRHFFEHSIPEKRRILFSTAREVFLIEQ
;
A
#
# COMPACT_ATOMS: atom_id res chain seq x y z
N MET A 1 37.65 -25.33 -30.38
CA MET A 1 37.45 -26.36 -31.42
C MET A 1 36.07 -26.95 -31.16
N GLU A 2 35.05 -26.88 -32.02
CA GLU A 2 34.75 -26.32 -33.35
C GLU A 2 33.20 -26.16 -33.32
N GLY A 3 32.57 -25.09 -33.81
CA GLY A 3 32.43 -24.67 -35.22
C GLY A 3 31.04 -25.13 -35.71
N ASN A 4 30.11 -24.27 -36.16
CA ASN A 4 30.16 -23.47 -37.40
C ASN A 4 28.89 -22.56 -37.50
N THR A 5 29.04 -21.23 -37.61
CA THR A 5 29.00 -20.34 -38.81
C THR A 5 27.61 -19.94 -39.34
N VAL A 6 27.29 -18.63 -39.38
CA VAL A 6 26.52 -17.95 -40.45
C VAL A 6 26.98 -16.49 -40.61
N SER A 7 26.97 -16.06 -41.87
CA SER A 7 27.51 -14.87 -42.54
C SER A 7 26.76 -13.55 -42.36
N VAL A 8 27.52 -12.46 -42.55
CA VAL A 8 27.15 -11.04 -42.74
C VAL A 8 26.61 -10.81 -44.16
N ASP A 9 25.55 -9.99 -44.32
CA ASP A 9 25.53 -8.84 -45.25
C ASP A 9 24.15 -8.12 -45.35
N ASN A 10 24.26 -6.79 -45.55
CA ASN A 10 23.30 -5.84 -46.14
C ASN A 10 22.17 -5.23 -45.29
N ILE A 11 22.38 -4.00 -44.77
CA ILE A 11 21.37 -2.91 -44.85
C ILE A 11 22.03 -1.52 -45.02
N ARG A 12 21.68 -0.85 -46.12
CA ARG A 12 21.45 0.60 -46.31
C ARG A 12 20.33 0.71 -47.38
N PRO A 13 19.61 1.84 -47.59
CA PRO A 13 19.51 3.10 -46.84
C PRO A 13 18.04 3.60 -46.64
N PHE A 14 17.77 4.63 -45.83
CA PHE A 14 16.99 5.85 -46.19
C PHE A 14 16.73 6.84 -45.02
N LYS A 15 16.86 8.13 -45.37
CA LYS A 15 16.56 9.43 -44.74
C LYS A 15 15.40 9.58 -43.70
N ARG A 16 15.62 10.46 -42.70
CA ARG A 16 14.74 11.59 -42.23
C ARG A 16 15.59 12.58 -41.41
N VAL A 17 15.81 13.82 -41.85
CA VAL A 17 15.08 15.09 -41.60
C VAL A 17 15.18 15.61 -40.15
N LEU A 18 15.76 16.82 -40.05
CA LEU A 18 16.02 17.66 -38.87
C LEU A 18 14.79 18.02 -38.03
N LEU A 19 14.99 18.05 -36.70
CA LEU A 19 14.53 19.00 -35.66
C LEU A 19 15.21 18.46 -34.38
N GLY A 20 16.21 19.07 -33.76
CA GLY A 20 16.25 20.43 -33.25
C GLY A 20 16.18 20.39 -31.72
N LEU A 21 17.18 19.81 -31.05
CA LEU A 21 17.36 19.91 -29.59
C LEU A 21 18.86 20.09 -29.28
N THR A 22 19.16 21.28 -28.80
CA THR A 22 20.44 21.77 -28.30
C THR A 22 20.83 21.08 -26.99
N PRO A 23 22.05 20.57 -26.83
CA PRO A 23 22.67 20.56 -25.50
C PRO A 23 23.23 21.97 -25.27
N ARG A 24 22.53 22.73 -24.43
CA ARG A 24 23.10 23.91 -23.79
C ARG A 24 24.21 23.43 -22.87
N LEU A 25 25.43 23.39 -23.39
CA LEU A 25 26.62 23.59 -22.58
C LEU A 25 26.40 24.91 -21.82
N SER A 26 26.28 24.85 -20.50
CA SER A 26 26.53 26.03 -19.67
C SER A 26 27.99 26.40 -19.90
N VAL A 27 28.17 27.35 -20.81
CA VAL A 27 29.43 28.01 -21.11
C VAL A 27 29.83 28.76 -19.85
N CYS A 28 30.57 28.11 -18.94
CA CYS A 28 31.52 28.84 -18.12
C CYS A 28 32.63 29.28 -19.06
N ILE A 29 32.47 30.51 -19.55
CA ILE A 29 33.46 31.25 -20.32
C ILE A 29 34.70 31.38 -19.44
N CYS A 30 35.61 30.40 -19.48
CA CYS A 30 37.02 30.63 -19.16
C CYS A 30 37.64 31.40 -20.34
N ALA A 31 37.17 32.64 -20.53
CA ALA A 31 37.96 33.62 -21.22
C ALA A 31 39.18 33.86 -20.31
N ALA A 32 40.36 33.46 -20.78
CA ALA A 32 41.58 34.16 -20.42
C ALA A 32 41.42 35.62 -20.89
N ILE A 33 40.70 36.43 -20.11
CA ILE A 33 40.59 37.86 -20.31
C ILE A 33 41.94 38.43 -19.86
N LEU A 34 42.85 38.57 -20.82
CA LEU A 34 43.94 39.52 -20.70
C LEU A 34 43.31 40.92 -20.64
N VAL A 35 43.05 41.40 -19.41
CA VAL A 35 42.53 42.74 -19.17
C VAL A 35 43.64 43.74 -19.49
N ALA A 36 43.59 44.28 -20.69
CA ALA A 36 44.24 45.52 -21.05
C ALA A 36 43.63 46.68 -20.24
N CYS A 37 44.43 47.36 -19.41
CA CYS A 37 44.12 48.75 -19.08
C CYS A 37 44.24 49.59 -20.36
N GLY A 38 43.09 49.99 -20.91
CA GLY A 38 42.94 50.91 -22.03
C GLY A 38 42.25 52.20 -21.60
N GLY A 39 42.97 53.32 -21.68
CA GLY A 39 42.41 54.67 -21.74
C GLY A 39 42.37 55.11 -23.20
N GLY A 40 41.19 55.48 -23.70
CA GLY A 40 40.91 55.71 -25.13
C GLY A 40 41.41 57.05 -25.71
N GLY A 41 41.55 57.07 -27.04
CA GLY A 41 41.83 58.29 -27.81
C GLY A 41 42.00 58.07 -29.32
N SER A 42 40.87 58.15 -30.05
CA SER A 42 40.69 58.49 -31.48
C SER A 42 41.58 57.88 -32.58
N GLY A 43 40.95 57.08 -33.44
CA GLY A 43 40.78 57.38 -34.87
C GLY A 43 42.01 57.42 -35.78
N GLY A 44 42.19 56.35 -36.56
CA GLY A 44 43.02 56.38 -37.77
C GLY A 44 43.07 54.99 -38.42
N GLY A 45 42.31 54.79 -39.50
CA GLY A 45 42.35 53.56 -40.28
C GLY A 45 43.75 53.35 -40.86
N GLY A 46 44.46 52.35 -40.37
CA GLY A 46 45.66 51.80 -40.96
C GLY A 46 45.38 50.34 -41.29
N SER A 47 45.36 49.99 -42.58
CA SER A 47 45.36 48.60 -42.99
C SER A 47 46.56 47.91 -42.34
N SER A 48 46.33 46.88 -41.51
CA SER A 48 47.40 45.96 -41.14
C SER A 48 47.78 45.20 -42.41
N THR A 49 48.77 45.73 -43.13
CA THR A 49 49.47 44.97 -44.17
C THR A 49 50.07 43.77 -43.47
N ARG A 50 49.41 42.61 -43.64
CA ARG A 50 49.92 41.30 -43.25
C ARG A 50 51.35 41.22 -43.79
N ALA A 51 52.35 41.07 -42.91
CA ALA A 51 53.70 40.79 -43.36
C ALA A 51 53.64 39.54 -44.27
N PRO A 52 54.31 39.52 -45.43
CA PRO A 52 54.25 38.40 -46.33
C PRO A 52 54.67 37.12 -45.59
N GLU A 53 53.81 36.11 -45.67
CA GLU A 53 54.07 34.75 -45.19
C GLU A 53 55.38 34.28 -45.81
N LEU A 54 56.28 33.75 -44.99
CA LEU A 54 57.59 33.33 -45.46
C LEU A 54 57.41 32.16 -46.42
N ASP A 55 57.92 32.28 -47.63
CA ASP A 55 58.02 31.13 -48.51
C ASP A 55 59.12 30.21 -47.96
N LEU A 56 58.71 29.14 -47.28
CA LEU A 56 59.62 28.13 -46.71
C LEU A 56 60.57 27.57 -47.78
N ALA A 57 60.19 27.60 -49.07
CA ALA A 57 61.05 27.22 -50.18
C ALA A 57 62.25 28.15 -50.39
N GLN A 58 62.18 29.43 -49.97
CA GLN A 58 63.31 30.35 -50.03
C GLN A 58 64.29 30.16 -48.86
N LEU A 59 63.82 29.71 -47.68
CA LEU A 59 64.69 29.46 -46.52
C LEU A 59 65.56 28.21 -46.67
N GLY A 60 65.10 27.20 -47.42
CA GLY A 60 65.86 25.97 -47.65
C GLY A 60 67.20 26.14 -48.39
N LEU A 61 67.52 27.36 -48.86
CA LEU A 61 68.75 27.73 -49.57
C LEU A 61 69.81 28.40 -48.68
N PHE A 62 69.50 28.66 -47.39
CA PHE A 62 70.38 29.37 -46.45
C PHE A 62 70.94 28.43 -45.38
N ASP A 63 72.09 28.78 -44.80
CA ASP A 63 72.65 28.10 -43.61
C ASP A 63 71.86 28.43 -42.33
N ALA A 64 71.99 27.60 -41.29
CA ALA A 64 71.26 27.75 -40.03
C ALA A 64 71.38 29.15 -39.40
N GLU A 65 72.57 29.75 -39.44
CA GLU A 65 72.85 31.03 -38.80
C GLU A 65 72.13 32.19 -39.50
N SER A 66 72.08 32.16 -40.84
CA SER A 66 71.31 33.11 -41.65
C SER A 66 69.80 32.96 -41.46
N VAL A 67 69.32 31.72 -41.27
CA VAL A 67 67.90 31.46 -41.00
C VAL A 67 67.51 31.96 -39.60
N LYS A 68 68.34 31.71 -38.57
CA LYS A 68 68.13 32.21 -37.19
C LYS A 68 68.01 33.73 -37.15
N ALA A 69 68.99 34.44 -37.71
CA ALA A 69 68.99 35.91 -37.72
C ALA A 69 67.74 36.51 -38.40
N SER A 70 67.24 35.88 -39.46
CA SER A 70 66.02 36.30 -40.16
C SER A 70 64.73 36.08 -39.33
N VAL A 71 64.71 35.01 -38.53
CA VAL A 71 63.60 34.71 -37.62
C VAL A 71 63.63 35.65 -36.42
N GLU A 72 64.79 35.85 -35.79
CA GLU A 72 64.98 36.77 -34.66
C GLU A 72 64.54 38.21 -34.99
N GLU A 73 64.97 38.76 -36.14
CA GLU A 73 64.57 40.11 -36.59
C GLU A 73 63.04 40.25 -36.76
N ARG A 74 62.33 39.14 -36.98
CA ARG A 74 60.86 39.11 -37.07
C ARG A 74 60.19 38.90 -35.72
N LEU A 75 60.77 38.07 -34.85
CA LEU A 75 60.29 37.90 -33.47
C LEU A 75 60.38 39.22 -32.70
N GLU A 76 61.49 39.95 -32.83
CA GLU A 76 61.66 41.29 -32.25
C GLU A 76 60.62 42.29 -32.75
N ARG A 77 60.20 42.20 -34.03
CA ARG A 77 59.13 43.03 -34.60
C ARG A 77 57.73 42.57 -34.22
N ALA A 78 57.55 41.29 -33.93
CA ALA A 78 56.26 40.70 -33.56
C ALA A 78 55.94 40.91 -32.06
N TYR A 79 56.96 41.10 -31.23
CA TYR A 79 56.78 41.37 -29.81
C TYR A 79 56.55 42.87 -29.55
N THR A 80 55.40 43.21 -28.97
CA THR A 80 55.02 44.60 -28.68
C THR A 80 55.11 44.95 -27.19
N GLY A 81 55.76 44.10 -26.38
CA GLY A 81 55.90 44.29 -24.93
C GLY A 81 57.11 45.15 -24.52
N SER A 82 57.27 45.32 -23.21
CA SER A 82 58.40 45.99 -22.58
C SER A 82 59.63 45.10 -22.59
N LEU A 83 60.78 45.70 -22.89
CA LEU A 83 62.11 45.06 -22.85
C LEU A 83 62.90 45.43 -21.59
N LEU A 84 62.27 46.13 -20.64
CA LEU A 84 62.88 46.45 -19.34
C LEU A 84 62.62 45.33 -18.33
N PRO A 85 63.47 45.14 -17.30
CA PRO A 85 63.19 44.17 -16.25
C PRO A 85 61.91 44.56 -15.49
N ALA A 86 61.09 43.57 -15.13
CA ALA A 86 59.85 43.72 -14.36
C ALA A 86 60.11 43.63 -12.85
N GLU A 87 59.31 44.28 -12.00
CA GLU A 87 59.35 44.07 -10.54
C GLU A 87 58.74 42.70 -10.20
N ALA A 88 59.28 41.97 -9.23
CA ALA A 88 58.75 40.66 -8.84
C ALA A 88 57.60 40.80 -7.84
N THR A 89 56.37 40.99 -8.30
CA THR A 89 55.17 40.84 -7.45
C THR A 89 54.60 39.41 -7.51
N ILE A 90 53.72 39.06 -6.57
CA ILE A 90 53.05 37.75 -6.54
C ILE A 90 52.25 37.48 -7.82
N GLU A 91 51.57 38.49 -8.37
CA GLU A 91 50.78 38.36 -9.59
C GLU A 91 51.67 38.09 -10.82
N GLU A 92 52.85 38.71 -10.84
CA GLU A 92 53.81 38.57 -11.92
C GLU A 92 54.56 37.24 -11.84
N VAL A 93 54.98 36.82 -10.65
CA VAL A 93 55.59 35.50 -10.41
C VAL A 93 54.60 34.38 -10.71
N HIS A 94 53.33 34.51 -10.30
CA HIS A 94 52.26 33.59 -10.68
C HIS A 94 52.09 33.51 -12.20
N PHE A 95 52.10 34.66 -12.89
CA PHE A 95 51.96 34.70 -14.33
C PHE A 95 53.15 34.11 -15.09
N VAL A 96 54.40 34.41 -14.69
CA VAL A 96 55.60 33.78 -15.29
C VAL A 96 55.54 32.28 -15.08
N SER A 97 55.10 31.83 -13.91
CA SER A 97 55.06 30.41 -13.58
C SER A 97 54.00 29.64 -14.36
N GLN A 98 52.80 30.21 -14.52
CA GLN A 98 51.79 29.69 -15.45
C GLN A 98 52.32 29.65 -16.88
N ALA A 99 52.99 30.71 -17.34
CA ALA A 99 53.53 30.79 -18.69
C ALA A 99 54.66 29.77 -18.93
N GLU A 100 55.59 29.62 -17.99
CA GLU A 100 56.70 28.68 -18.07
C GLU A 100 56.24 27.22 -17.95
N LEU A 101 55.30 26.91 -17.06
CA LEU A 101 54.77 25.54 -16.92
C LEU A 101 53.89 25.15 -18.12
N LEU A 102 53.11 26.08 -18.68
CA LEU A 102 52.40 25.87 -19.94
C LEU A 102 53.38 25.71 -21.11
N ARG A 103 54.43 26.54 -21.19
CA ARG A 103 55.49 26.44 -22.22
C ARG A 103 56.24 25.11 -22.13
N ASN A 104 56.65 24.71 -20.93
CA ASN A 104 57.39 23.49 -20.71
C ASN A 104 56.53 22.26 -20.99
N ARG A 105 55.22 22.29 -20.68
CA ARG A 105 54.32 21.18 -21.03
C ARG A 105 53.86 21.15 -22.48
N LEU A 106 53.86 22.29 -23.19
CA LEU A 106 53.29 22.41 -24.54
C LEU A 106 54.35 22.49 -25.66
N PHE A 107 55.45 23.22 -25.50
CA PHE A 107 56.29 23.61 -26.65
C PHE A 107 57.65 22.90 -26.72
N LEU A 108 58.44 22.87 -25.64
CA LEU A 108 59.81 22.35 -25.71
C LEU A 108 59.89 20.81 -25.80
N PRO A 109 59.30 20.00 -24.91
CA PRO A 109 59.45 18.55 -24.95
C PRO A 109 58.76 17.91 -26.15
N ASN A 110 57.57 18.39 -26.50
CA ASN A 110 56.68 17.77 -27.48
C ASN A 110 57.18 17.79 -28.93
N LEU A 111 57.84 18.88 -29.34
CA LEU A 111 58.49 18.96 -30.66
C LEU A 111 59.86 18.26 -30.67
N THR A 112 60.49 18.08 -29.51
CA THR A 112 61.82 17.44 -29.40
C THR A 112 61.78 15.93 -29.39
N ILE A 113 60.72 15.31 -28.84
CA ILE A 113 60.50 13.85 -28.88
C ILE A 113 60.43 13.36 -30.33
N GLU A 114 59.75 14.11 -31.20
CA GLU A 114 59.64 13.77 -32.63
C GLU A 114 60.97 13.95 -33.39
N LEU A 115 61.83 14.87 -32.95
CA LEU A 115 63.19 15.03 -33.50
C LEU A 115 64.12 13.90 -33.07
N ASP A 116 64.05 13.46 -31.81
CA ASP A 116 64.82 12.31 -31.34
C ASP A 116 64.37 11.02 -32.05
N GLN A 117 63.06 10.84 -32.23
CA GLN A 117 62.51 9.74 -33.02
C GLN A 117 63.00 9.81 -34.48
N PHE A 118 63.00 10.98 -35.11
CA PHE A 118 63.58 11.16 -36.45
C PHE A 118 65.06 10.74 -36.52
N PHE A 119 65.91 11.17 -35.58
CA PHE A 119 67.32 10.76 -35.55
C PHE A 119 67.50 9.26 -35.26
N SER A 120 66.53 8.62 -34.62
CA SER A 120 66.54 7.17 -34.37
C SER A 120 66.06 6.33 -35.56
N GLU A 121 65.18 6.87 -36.41
CA GLU A 121 64.54 6.13 -37.51
C GLU A 121 65.20 6.36 -38.88
N VAL A 122 65.98 7.42 -39.05
CA VAL A 122 66.66 7.73 -40.33
C VAL A 122 68.06 7.12 -40.37
N GLU A 123 68.28 6.18 -41.29
CA GLU A 123 69.60 5.65 -41.64
C GLU A 123 70.18 6.38 -42.88
N LEU A 124 71.40 6.91 -42.76
CA LEU A 124 72.13 7.55 -43.86
C LEU A 124 72.82 6.51 -44.74
N SER A 125 72.76 6.67 -46.07
CA SER A 125 73.44 5.77 -47.00
C SER A 125 74.96 6.01 -47.08
N ASP A 126 75.77 4.95 -47.09
CA ASP A 126 77.24 5.00 -47.24
C ASP A 126 77.74 5.48 -48.63
N ASP A 127 76.85 5.79 -49.58
CA ASP A 127 77.20 6.23 -50.94
C ASP A 127 77.66 7.71 -50.96
N ASN A 128 78.97 7.90 -50.84
CA ASN A 128 79.67 9.19 -50.66
C ASN A 128 79.53 10.27 -51.77
N GLU A 129 78.71 10.09 -52.81
CA GLU A 129 78.65 11.04 -53.94
C GLU A 129 77.25 11.61 -54.27
N ASN A 130 76.16 11.19 -53.60
CA ASN A 130 74.82 11.73 -53.89
C ASN A 130 74.06 12.16 -52.62
N SER A 131 73.33 13.27 -52.71
CA SER A 131 72.36 13.68 -51.67
C SER A 131 71.21 12.66 -51.57
N GLN A 132 70.94 12.15 -50.36
CA GLN A 132 69.83 11.25 -50.08
C GLN A 132 68.53 12.06 -49.95
N ALA A 133 67.53 11.74 -50.75
CA ALA A 133 66.18 12.30 -50.59
C ALA A 133 65.53 11.67 -49.35
N ILE A 134 65.06 12.51 -48.44
CA ILE A 134 64.34 12.13 -47.23
C ILE A 134 62.87 12.48 -47.44
N GLN A 135 62.01 11.47 -47.43
CA GLN A 135 60.56 11.64 -47.40
C GLN A 135 59.99 10.61 -46.42
N ILE A 136 59.86 11.00 -45.16
CA ILE A 136 59.41 10.12 -44.08
C ILE A 136 58.23 10.76 -43.35
N VAL A 137 57.24 9.95 -43.02
CA VAL A 137 56.08 10.35 -42.22
C VAL A 137 56.11 9.51 -40.95
N LEU A 138 56.27 10.16 -39.80
CA LEU A 138 56.29 9.51 -38.51
C LEU A 138 54.94 9.72 -37.81
N PRO A 139 54.35 8.67 -37.20
CA PRO A 139 53.16 8.81 -36.40
C PRO A 139 53.52 9.52 -35.09
N CYS A 140 52.72 10.52 -34.71
CA CYS A 140 52.89 11.14 -33.41
C CYS A 140 52.24 10.26 -32.34
N GLY A 141 52.81 10.23 -31.13
CA GLY A 141 52.55 9.15 -30.17
C GLY A 141 51.09 8.83 -29.80
N TYR A 142 50.21 9.83 -29.60
CA TYR A 142 48.78 9.63 -29.29
C TYR A 142 47.86 9.74 -30.53
N GLY A 143 48.28 10.46 -31.58
CA GLY A 143 47.48 10.66 -32.78
C GLY A 143 48.10 11.68 -33.74
N GLY A 144 47.69 11.65 -35.02
CA GLY A 144 48.24 12.52 -36.07
C GLY A 144 49.61 12.09 -36.57
N SER A 145 50.28 12.95 -37.33
CA SER A 145 51.60 12.66 -37.92
C SER A 145 52.47 13.88 -38.16
N VAL A 146 53.77 13.65 -38.25
CA VAL A 146 54.78 14.61 -38.72
C VAL A 146 55.43 14.10 -40.00
N GLU A 147 55.45 14.92 -41.05
CA GLU A 147 56.12 14.63 -42.31
C GLU A 147 57.41 15.44 -42.44
N PHE A 148 58.51 14.75 -42.75
CA PHE A 148 59.81 15.33 -43.08
C PHE A 148 60.10 15.11 -44.57
N ASN A 149 60.35 16.19 -45.30
CA ASN A 149 60.57 16.15 -46.75
C ASN A 149 61.71 17.08 -47.20
N GLY A 150 62.80 16.52 -47.73
CA GLY A 150 63.94 17.25 -48.25
C GLY A 150 65.08 16.35 -48.70
N SER A 151 66.32 16.82 -48.61
CA SER A 151 67.49 16.02 -48.94
C SER A 151 68.66 16.31 -48.00
N LEU A 152 69.37 15.25 -47.59
CA LEU A 152 70.59 15.34 -46.80
C LEU A 152 71.79 14.97 -47.65
N ASP A 153 72.95 15.59 -47.39
CA ASP A 153 74.22 15.18 -48.01
C ASP A 153 74.79 13.91 -47.34
N SER A 154 75.93 13.42 -47.83
CA SER A 154 76.59 12.22 -47.30
C SER A 154 77.14 12.38 -45.87
N LEU A 155 77.15 13.59 -45.32
CA LEU A 155 77.52 13.88 -43.93
C LEU A 155 76.27 14.05 -43.04
N GLY A 156 75.08 13.84 -43.60
CA GLY A 156 73.80 14.01 -42.90
C GLY A 156 73.41 15.47 -42.68
N SER A 157 74.04 16.42 -43.40
CA SER A 157 73.71 17.84 -43.31
C SER A 157 72.72 18.23 -44.41
N GLY A 158 71.76 19.09 -44.09
CA GLY A 158 70.77 19.57 -45.05
C GLY A 158 69.49 20.10 -44.42
N SER A 159 68.59 20.58 -45.28
CA SER A 159 67.31 21.18 -44.88
C SER A 159 66.13 20.30 -45.26
N LEU A 160 65.24 20.05 -44.31
CA LEU A 160 64.01 19.28 -44.44
C LEU A 160 62.80 20.16 -44.14
N ASN A 161 61.78 20.13 -44.98
CA ASN A 161 60.49 20.71 -44.66
C ASN A 161 59.78 19.82 -43.64
N LEU A 162 59.19 20.45 -42.63
CA LEU A 162 58.44 19.79 -41.57
C LEU A 162 56.96 20.17 -41.69
N LEU A 163 56.07 19.18 -41.72
CA LEU A 163 54.62 19.38 -41.73
C LEU A 163 53.97 18.59 -40.59
N LEU A 164 53.32 19.30 -39.68
CA LEU A 164 52.57 18.73 -38.56
C LEU A 164 51.08 18.68 -38.93
N ASN A 165 50.49 17.49 -38.89
CA ASN A 165 49.08 17.25 -39.16
C ASN A 165 48.42 16.59 -37.94
N ASP A 166 47.71 17.37 -37.14
CA ASP A 166 47.09 16.96 -35.86
C ASP A 166 48.04 16.16 -34.95
N CYS A 167 49.33 16.45 -35.05
CA CYS A 167 50.38 15.70 -34.38
C CYS A 167 50.24 15.86 -32.87
N THR A 168 49.95 14.75 -32.18
CA THR A 168 49.75 14.67 -30.73
C THR A 168 50.82 13.72 -30.17
N PRO A 169 51.95 14.23 -29.64
CA PRO A 169 53.09 13.40 -29.24
C PRO A 169 52.82 12.59 -27.97
N LEU A 170 53.59 11.50 -27.79
CA LEU A 170 53.53 10.62 -26.60
C LEU A 170 54.11 11.35 -25.39
N LEU A 171 53.24 11.75 -24.48
CA LEU A 171 53.61 12.27 -23.16
C LEU A 171 53.84 11.09 -22.21
N GLY A 172 54.75 11.23 -21.24
CA GLY A 172 55.10 10.17 -20.27
C GLY A 172 53.89 9.54 -19.56
N LYS A 173 54.11 8.40 -18.90
CA LYS A 173 53.11 7.41 -18.42
C LYS A 173 51.99 7.89 -17.46
N ASP A 174 51.78 9.18 -17.23
CA ASP A 174 50.79 9.69 -16.28
C ASP A 174 49.46 10.09 -16.93
N TRP A 175 48.37 9.56 -16.36
CA TRP A 175 47.01 9.54 -16.91
C TRP A 175 46.27 10.89 -16.81
N GLN A 176 46.96 12.01 -16.56
CA GLN A 176 46.35 13.31 -16.32
C GLN A 176 46.80 14.44 -17.27
N GLN A 177 47.59 14.16 -18.30
CA GLN A 177 47.97 15.19 -19.27
C GLN A 177 46.94 15.32 -20.40
N ILE A 178 46.61 16.57 -20.75
CA ILE A 178 45.54 16.87 -21.70
C ILE A 178 46.10 16.82 -23.14
N PRO A 179 45.59 15.94 -24.03
CA PRO A 179 46.12 15.78 -25.39
C PRO A 179 46.08 17.12 -26.16
N THR A 180 47.23 17.55 -26.69
CA THR A 180 47.34 18.79 -27.46
C THR A 180 47.79 18.46 -28.88
N ALA A 181 46.98 18.84 -29.86
CA ALA A 181 47.24 18.61 -31.27
C ALA A 181 48.00 19.80 -31.87
N PHE A 182 49.13 19.52 -32.53
CA PHE A 182 49.95 20.50 -33.24
C PHE A 182 49.70 20.46 -34.74
N ASN A 183 49.46 21.63 -35.32
CA ASN A 183 49.25 21.82 -36.75
C ASN A 183 50.15 22.95 -37.26
N GLY A 184 50.86 22.74 -38.36
CA GLY A 184 51.70 23.81 -38.91
C GLY A 184 52.81 23.32 -39.83
N LYS A 185 53.59 24.28 -40.33
CA LYS A 185 54.75 24.02 -41.19
C LYS A 185 56.00 24.64 -40.59
N GLY A 186 57.11 23.93 -40.70
CA GLY A 186 58.42 24.37 -40.27
C GLY A 186 59.52 23.96 -41.24
N LEU A 187 60.73 24.39 -40.93
CA LEU A 187 61.96 23.96 -41.58
C LEU A 187 62.88 23.37 -40.52
N LEU A 188 63.39 22.17 -40.75
CA LEU A 188 64.42 21.53 -39.94
C LEU A 188 65.74 21.59 -40.71
N HIS A 189 66.75 22.28 -40.18
CA HIS A 189 68.10 22.29 -40.72
C HIS A 189 68.99 21.42 -39.85
N ILE A 190 69.54 20.34 -40.42
CA ILE A 190 70.46 19.44 -39.74
C ILE A 190 71.88 19.88 -40.05
N GLU A 191 72.60 20.27 -38.99
CA GLU A 191 73.96 20.77 -39.06
C GLU A 191 74.97 19.64 -38.89
N ASN A 192 74.66 18.68 -38.01
CA ASN A 192 75.46 17.48 -37.80
C ASN A 192 74.56 16.33 -37.29
N PHE A 193 74.45 15.26 -38.07
CA PHE A 193 73.57 14.14 -37.75
C PHE A 193 74.08 13.30 -36.55
N GLU A 194 75.39 13.03 -36.47
CA GLU A 194 75.99 12.22 -35.38
C GLU A 194 75.85 12.88 -34.00
N ASN A 195 76.06 14.20 -33.92
CA ASN A 195 75.92 14.97 -32.68
C ASN A 195 74.48 15.48 -32.46
N LYS A 196 73.50 14.98 -33.24
CA LYS A 196 72.10 15.43 -33.23
C LYS A 196 71.97 16.97 -33.26
N LYS A 197 72.88 17.66 -33.96
CA LYS A 197 72.90 19.12 -34.00
C LYS A 197 71.95 19.60 -35.08
N ALA A 198 70.85 20.21 -34.69
CA ALA A 198 69.83 20.68 -35.61
C ALA A 198 69.13 21.95 -35.14
N THR A 199 68.72 22.77 -36.10
CA THR A 199 67.93 23.97 -35.86
C THR A 199 66.57 23.79 -36.54
N SER A 200 65.50 23.78 -35.75
CA SER A 200 64.12 23.76 -36.24
C SER A 200 63.52 25.16 -36.17
N VAL A 201 62.85 25.57 -37.23
CA VAL A 201 62.31 26.91 -37.42
C VAL A 201 60.84 26.82 -37.74
N PHE A 202 60.04 27.53 -36.96
CA PHE A 202 58.59 27.50 -37.01
C PHE A 202 58.10 28.92 -37.28
N THR A 203 57.51 29.12 -38.46
CA THR A 203 56.92 30.42 -38.80
C THR A 203 55.54 30.57 -38.16
N ARG A 204 54.79 29.47 -38.06
CA ARG A 204 53.48 29.41 -37.42
C ARG A 204 53.08 27.95 -37.13
N ILE A 205 53.06 27.58 -35.87
CA ILE A 205 52.42 26.35 -35.38
C ILE A 205 51.19 26.73 -34.55
N THR A 206 50.07 26.07 -34.79
CA THR A 206 48.88 26.15 -33.95
C THR A 206 48.81 24.93 -33.05
N ALA A 207 48.70 25.15 -31.75
CA ALA A 207 48.45 24.12 -30.74
C ALA A 207 46.99 24.26 -30.25
N SER A 208 46.21 23.19 -30.35
CA SER A 208 44.78 23.17 -30.00
C SER A 208 44.46 21.98 -29.09
N ASN A 209 43.58 22.22 -28.11
CA ASN A 209 43.14 21.25 -27.11
C ASN A 209 41.70 21.58 -26.68
N GLU A 210 40.90 20.58 -26.30
CA GLU A 210 39.53 20.73 -25.81
C GLU A 210 39.37 21.71 -24.61
N ARG A 211 40.44 21.96 -23.85
CA ARG A 211 40.40 22.81 -22.64
C ARG A 211 41.07 24.19 -22.78
N TYR A 212 41.81 24.48 -23.85
CA TYR A 212 42.58 25.73 -24.00
C TYR A 212 42.36 26.44 -25.34
N VAL A 213 42.62 27.74 -25.36
CA VAL A 213 42.59 28.62 -26.54
C VAL A 213 43.64 28.19 -27.57
N ASP A 214 43.32 28.21 -28.87
CA ASP A 214 44.30 28.02 -29.96
C ASP A 214 45.52 28.93 -29.76
N LEU A 215 46.68 28.32 -29.47
CA LEU A 215 47.95 29.02 -29.31
C LEU A 215 48.68 29.04 -30.64
N VAL A 216 49.18 30.21 -31.04
CA VAL A 216 50.04 30.39 -32.20
C VAL A 216 51.47 30.56 -31.72
N VAL A 217 52.37 29.70 -32.17
CA VAL A 217 53.79 29.74 -31.83
C VAL A 217 54.64 30.01 -33.07
N SER A 218 55.59 30.92 -32.95
CA SER A 218 56.58 31.26 -33.97
C SER A 218 57.95 31.39 -33.32
N GLY A 219 59.00 30.85 -33.94
CA GLY A 219 60.36 30.95 -33.40
C GLY A 219 61.31 29.93 -33.99
N TYR A 220 62.44 29.73 -33.32
CA TYR A 220 63.35 28.64 -33.62
C TYR A 220 63.73 27.89 -32.35
N LEU A 221 64.11 26.63 -32.54
CA LEU A 221 64.62 25.74 -31.51
C LEU A 221 65.88 25.06 -32.04
N GLU A 222 67.01 25.35 -31.42
CA GLU A 222 68.27 24.67 -31.63
C GLU A 222 68.41 23.52 -30.65
N LEU A 223 68.83 22.37 -31.17
CA LEU A 223 69.18 21.18 -30.42
C LEU A 223 70.67 20.90 -30.63
N VAL A 224 71.36 20.64 -29.53
CA VAL A 224 72.73 20.13 -29.50
C VAL A 224 72.77 18.89 -28.63
N GLY A 225 73.04 17.73 -29.22
CA GLY A 225 73.16 16.46 -28.51
C GLY A 225 74.60 16.08 -28.17
N ALA A 226 74.81 15.51 -26.99
CA ALA A 226 76.03 14.84 -26.56
C ALA A 226 75.68 13.50 -25.87
N GLU A 227 76.67 12.64 -25.59
CA GLU A 227 76.43 11.30 -25.01
C GLU A 227 75.61 11.34 -23.69
N ASP A 228 75.82 12.36 -22.85
CA ASP A 228 75.24 12.42 -21.49
C ASP A 228 74.19 13.54 -21.30
N TYR A 229 73.94 14.37 -22.31
CA TYR A 229 72.96 15.46 -22.21
C TYR A 229 72.41 15.91 -23.56
N LEU A 230 71.21 16.52 -23.51
CA LEU A 230 70.59 17.26 -24.59
C LEU A 230 70.48 18.73 -24.16
N GLU A 231 70.99 19.65 -24.97
CA GLU A 231 70.86 21.09 -24.74
C GLU A 231 70.00 21.71 -25.83
N TYR A 232 69.01 22.49 -25.41
CA TYR A 232 68.05 23.16 -26.25
C TYR A 232 68.15 24.66 -26.05
N HIS A 233 68.32 25.40 -27.13
CA HIS A 233 68.19 26.85 -27.12
C HIS A 233 66.93 27.22 -27.91
N GLY A 234 65.93 27.75 -27.22
CA GLY A 234 64.65 28.12 -27.80
C GLY A 234 64.43 29.63 -27.72
N VAL A 235 64.19 30.25 -28.87
CA VAL A 235 63.78 31.66 -28.96
C VAL A 235 62.47 31.75 -29.74
N GLY A 236 61.45 32.38 -29.16
CA GLY A 236 60.14 32.39 -29.79
C GLY A 236 59.13 33.34 -29.17
N VAL A 237 58.03 33.53 -29.91
CA VAL A 237 56.85 34.29 -29.50
C VAL A 237 55.64 33.36 -29.51
N MET A 238 54.87 33.36 -28.41
CA MET A 238 53.59 32.68 -28.29
C MET A 238 52.45 33.69 -28.18
N GLN A 239 51.38 33.50 -28.96
CA GLN A 239 50.22 34.38 -29.01
C GLN A 239 48.92 33.57 -28.88
N GLY A 240 48.00 34.00 -28.03
CA GLY A 240 46.64 33.45 -28.00
C GLY A 240 45.79 33.93 -29.19
N SER A 241 44.83 33.13 -29.65
CA SER A 241 43.98 33.43 -30.81
C SER A 241 43.15 34.73 -30.75
N SER A 242 42.98 35.33 -29.56
CA SER A 242 42.32 36.62 -29.36
C SER A 242 43.25 37.84 -29.48
N GLY A 243 44.56 37.64 -29.69
CA GLY A 243 45.55 38.72 -29.86
C GLY A 243 45.83 39.56 -28.61
N SER A 244 45.35 39.14 -27.43
CA SER A 244 45.36 39.95 -26.21
C SER A 244 46.61 39.79 -25.33
N GLY A 245 47.63 39.03 -25.77
CA GLY A 245 48.91 38.93 -25.09
C GLY A 245 49.92 38.10 -25.89
N SER A 246 51.15 38.59 -25.98
CA SER A 246 52.28 37.91 -26.63
C SER A 246 53.36 37.64 -25.59
N LEU A 247 53.72 36.38 -25.40
CA LEU A 247 54.89 35.97 -24.62
C LEU A 247 56.10 35.93 -25.55
N TYR A 248 57.22 36.54 -25.17
CA TYR A 248 58.52 36.34 -25.84
C TYR A 248 59.46 35.64 -24.87
N PHE A 249 60.22 34.64 -25.35
CA PHE A 249 61.19 33.92 -24.54
C PHE A 249 62.50 33.71 -25.28
N ASP A 250 63.60 33.72 -24.51
CA ASP A 250 64.95 33.34 -24.92
C ASP A 250 65.53 32.48 -23.80
N LEU A 251 65.52 31.15 -24.00
CA LEU A 251 65.74 30.20 -22.93
C LEU A 251 66.66 29.08 -23.37
N ASN A 252 67.61 28.76 -22.50
CA ASN A 252 68.45 27.58 -22.58
C ASN A 252 67.91 26.53 -21.62
N TYR A 253 67.69 25.33 -22.13
CA TYR A 253 67.17 24.20 -21.40
C TYR A 253 68.10 23.01 -21.60
N LYS A 254 68.64 22.50 -20.49
CA LYS A 254 69.60 21.38 -20.50
C LYS A 254 68.99 20.19 -19.77
N VAL A 255 68.96 19.03 -20.43
CA VAL A 255 68.51 17.75 -19.87
C VAL A 255 69.70 16.81 -19.77
N VAL A 256 70.01 16.34 -18.57
CA VAL A 256 71.02 15.29 -18.36
C VAL A 256 70.33 13.92 -18.53
N THR A 257 70.73 13.15 -19.54
CA THR A 257 70.01 11.93 -19.95
C THR A 257 70.10 10.80 -18.92
N ALA A 258 71.15 10.78 -18.10
CA ALA A 258 71.39 9.72 -17.12
C ALA A 258 70.48 9.77 -15.88
N ASN A 259 70.01 10.95 -15.48
CA ASN A 259 69.22 11.15 -14.26
C ASN A 259 68.02 12.08 -14.44
N THR A 260 67.71 12.47 -15.68
CA THR A 260 66.61 13.37 -16.04
C THR A 260 66.67 14.75 -15.38
N ASN A 261 67.81 15.15 -14.80
CA ASN A 261 67.94 16.47 -14.21
C ASN A 261 67.85 17.54 -15.29
N THR A 262 67.02 18.54 -15.03
CA THR A 262 66.81 19.65 -15.94
C THR A 262 67.40 20.93 -15.36
N ALA A 263 67.97 21.77 -16.20
CA ALA A 263 68.39 23.11 -15.85
C ALA A 263 67.82 24.07 -16.88
N LEU A 264 67.03 25.04 -16.41
CA LEU A 264 66.49 26.11 -17.24
C LEU A 264 67.17 27.42 -16.85
N LYS A 265 67.65 28.14 -17.86
CA LYS A 265 68.21 29.48 -17.71
C LYS A 265 67.89 30.35 -18.90
N GLY A 266 67.38 31.55 -18.64
CA GLY A 266 67.27 32.60 -19.65
C GLY A 266 66.23 33.62 -19.26
N ARG A 267 65.49 34.13 -20.23
CA ARG A 267 64.64 35.30 -20.04
C ARG A 267 63.25 35.12 -20.64
N VAL A 268 62.25 35.57 -19.88
CA VAL A 268 60.83 35.52 -20.25
C VAL A 268 60.26 36.92 -20.18
N TYR A 269 59.58 37.36 -21.25
CA TYR A 269 59.05 38.70 -21.39
C TYR A 269 57.51 38.66 -21.46
N LEU A 270 56.84 39.42 -20.58
CA LEU A 270 55.42 39.28 -20.24
C LEU A 270 54.49 40.38 -20.80
N GLY A 271 54.93 41.11 -21.81
CA GLY A 271 54.17 42.21 -22.38
C GLY A 271 54.48 43.50 -21.62
N LYS A 272 53.48 44.18 -21.07
CA LYS A 272 53.68 45.45 -20.35
C LYS A 272 54.61 45.37 -19.13
N PRO A 273 54.58 44.33 -18.27
CA PRO A 273 55.40 44.27 -17.06
C PRO A 273 56.91 44.33 -17.32
N GLY A 274 57.38 43.75 -18.44
CA GLY A 274 58.80 43.62 -18.74
C GLY A 274 59.25 42.18 -18.75
N TYR A 275 60.52 41.95 -18.40
CA TYR A 275 61.12 40.62 -18.37
C TYR A 275 61.55 40.17 -16.98
N PHE A 276 61.63 38.84 -16.81
CA PHE A 276 62.30 38.18 -15.71
C PHE A 276 63.43 37.31 -16.22
N ASP A 277 64.57 37.32 -15.53
CA ASP A 277 65.56 36.27 -15.70
C ASP A 277 65.09 35.05 -14.88
N VAL A 278 64.94 33.90 -15.54
CA VAL A 278 64.45 32.65 -14.95
C VAL A 278 65.61 31.69 -14.81
N VAL A 279 65.77 31.13 -13.62
CA VAL A 279 66.82 30.16 -13.31
C VAL A 279 66.21 29.04 -12.47
N THR A 280 66.60 27.81 -12.73
CA THR A 280 66.28 26.69 -11.83
C THR A 280 67.51 26.24 -11.07
N SER A 281 67.34 25.77 -9.83
CA SER A 281 68.42 25.18 -9.06
C SER A 281 68.90 23.87 -9.72
N GLU A 282 70.21 23.58 -9.70
CA GLU A 282 70.74 22.28 -10.18
C GLU A 282 69.95 21.12 -9.53
N ASN A 283 69.45 20.18 -10.34
CA ASN A 283 68.59 19.05 -9.98
C ASN A 283 67.08 19.34 -9.82
N THR A 284 66.53 20.26 -10.60
CA THR A 284 65.07 20.41 -10.72
C THR A 284 64.55 19.51 -11.84
N ASN A 285 63.46 18.78 -11.58
CA ASN A 285 62.75 18.04 -12.61
C ASN A 285 61.26 18.41 -12.56
N PRO A 286 60.85 19.45 -13.30
CA PRO A 286 59.45 19.89 -13.31
C PRO A 286 58.51 18.93 -14.06
N ASP A 287 59.06 17.98 -14.83
CA ASP A 287 58.27 17.10 -15.71
C ASP A 287 58.22 15.64 -15.26
N TYR A 288 59.16 15.16 -14.42
CA TYR A 288 59.21 13.77 -13.98
C TYR A 288 59.50 13.64 -12.47
N ASP A 289 58.51 13.07 -11.76
CA ASP A 289 58.67 12.25 -10.56
C ASP A 289 58.92 12.95 -9.20
N HIS A 290 57.95 13.77 -8.74
CA HIS A 290 57.73 14.07 -7.31
C HIS A 290 58.95 14.58 -6.51
N GLN A 291 59.94 15.21 -7.16
CA GLN A 291 61.17 15.63 -6.51
C GLN A 291 61.14 17.10 -6.07
N PRO A 292 61.72 17.43 -4.90
CA PRO A 292 61.85 18.81 -4.46
C PRO A 292 62.66 19.65 -5.43
N GLY A 293 62.24 20.89 -5.66
CA GLY A 293 62.86 21.75 -6.66
C GLY A 293 62.58 23.23 -6.42
N LYS A 294 63.40 24.11 -7.01
CA LYS A 294 63.23 25.56 -6.91
C LYS A 294 63.36 26.23 -8.28
N ILE A 295 62.35 27.02 -8.65
CA ILE A 295 62.42 27.96 -9.78
C ILE A 295 62.54 29.35 -9.20
N GLU A 296 63.50 30.12 -9.68
CA GLU A 296 63.78 31.49 -9.25
C GLU A 296 63.58 32.48 -10.40
N PHE A 297 62.92 33.58 -10.08
CA PHE A 297 62.59 34.67 -10.98
C PHE A 297 63.28 35.93 -10.49
N PHE A 298 64.14 36.53 -11.30
CA PHE A 298 64.86 37.77 -10.96
C PHE A 298 64.33 38.94 -11.78
N GLY A 299 63.91 39.98 -11.06
CA GLY A 299 63.31 41.18 -11.62
C GLY A 299 64.19 42.43 -11.50
N SER A 300 63.55 43.60 -11.61
CA SER A 300 64.17 44.91 -11.48
C SER A 300 64.59 45.20 -10.03
N HIS A 301 65.57 46.08 -9.84
CA HIS A 301 65.98 46.57 -8.51
C HIS A 301 66.42 45.51 -7.48
N GLY A 302 66.64 44.26 -7.88
CA GLY A 302 67.01 43.17 -6.99
C GLY A 302 65.83 42.33 -6.52
N SER A 303 64.58 42.73 -6.83
CA SER A 303 63.38 41.96 -6.47
C SER A 303 63.45 40.56 -7.06
N SER A 304 63.04 39.55 -6.29
CA SER A 304 63.02 38.16 -6.73
C SER A 304 61.78 37.42 -6.24
N GLY A 305 61.44 36.34 -6.93
CA GLY A 305 60.42 35.40 -6.48
C GLY A 305 60.91 33.98 -6.64
N SER A 306 60.45 33.08 -5.78
CA SER A 306 60.70 31.66 -5.92
C SER A 306 59.44 30.82 -5.81
N ILE A 307 59.45 29.72 -6.55
CA ILE A 307 58.52 28.61 -6.36
C ILE A 307 59.32 27.41 -5.89
N GLU A 308 58.97 26.95 -4.70
CA GLU A 308 59.55 25.78 -4.07
C GLU A 308 58.53 24.63 -4.11
N TYR A 309 58.94 23.54 -4.72
CA TYR A 309 58.21 22.28 -4.78
C TYR A 309 58.70 21.40 -3.63
N TYR A 310 57.78 20.97 -2.76
CA TYR A 310 58.08 20.01 -1.69
C TYR A 310 57.61 18.61 -2.10
N ASP A 311 56.38 18.50 -2.61
CA ASP A 311 55.77 17.32 -3.23
C ASP A 311 54.68 17.74 -4.26
N ASP A 312 53.83 16.81 -4.72
CA ASP A 312 52.73 17.06 -5.66
C ASP A 312 51.53 17.81 -5.06
N ARG A 313 51.48 17.95 -3.73
CA ARG A 313 50.35 18.48 -2.99
C ARG A 313 50.59 19.87 -2.47
N LEU A 314 51.85 20.26 -2.25
CA LEU A 314 52.17 21.48 -1.56
C LEU A 314 53.27 22.29 -2.27
N ILE A 315 52.88 23.49 -2.71
CA ILE A 315 53.76 24.46 -3.35
C ILE A 315 53.90 25.66 -2.44
N LYS A 316 55.13 26.13 -2.27
CA LYS A 316 55.41 27.36 -1.55
C LYS A 316 55.90 28.41 -2.52
N ILE A 317 55.28 29.58 -2.46
CA ILE A 317 55.66 30.73 -3.26
C ILE A 317 56.20 31.78 -2.32
N LEU A 318 57.35 32.34 -2.64
CA LEU A 318 58.03 33.36 -1.85
C LEU A 318 58.36 34.56 -2.73
N ILE A 319 58.25 35.76 -2.15
CA ILE A 319 58.50 37.03 -2.83
C ILE A 319 59.44 37.89 -1.97
N ASP A 320 60.53 38.34 -2.60
CA ASP A 320 61.46 39.38 -2.15
C ASP A 320 61.17 40.62 -3.00
N GLN A 321 60.45 41.59 -2.44
CA GLN A 321 60.04 42.76 -3.20
C GLN A 321 61.05 43.90 -3.11
N ASP A 322 61.81 44.01 -2.02
CA ASP A 322 62.73 45.13 -1.78
C ASP A 322 64.18 44.88 -2.23
N GLY A 323 64.48 43.65 -2.66
CA GLY A 323 65.74 43.24 -3.27
C GLY A 323 66.88 43.05 -2.28
N ASP A 324 66.56 42.81 -1.01
CA ASP A 324 67.56 42.58 0.06
C ASP A 324 68.01 41.11 0.20
N GLN A 325 67.47 40.22 -0.62
CA GLN A 325 67.68 38.76 -0.61
C GLN A 325 66.98 38.01 0.54
N GLN A 326 66.07 38.66 1.26
CA GLN A 326 65.11 38.00 2.15
C GLN A 326 63.71 38.05 1.51
N HIS A 327 62.87 37.09 1.85
CA HIS A 327 61.50 37.05 1.33
C HIS A 327 60.56 37.58 2.42
N GLU A 328 59.78 38.62 2.12
CA GLU A 328 58.86 39.25 3.07
C GLU A 328 57.51 38.52 3.10
N HIS A 329 57.10 38.00 1.95
CA HIS A 329 55.76 37.45 1.74
C HIS A 329 55.80 36.07 1.11
N GLY A 330 54.80 35.26 1.43
CA GLY A 330 54.59 33.99 0.76
C GLY A 330 53.18 33.44 0.91
N ILE A 331 52.95 32.31 0.24
CA ILE A 331 51.69 31.57 0.30
C ILE A 331 51.96 30.08 0.07
N TYR A 332 51.23 29.23 0.79
CA TYR A 332 51.10 27.81 0.46
C TYR A 332 49.90 27.61 -0.45
N VAL A 333 50.10 26.87 -1.54
CA VAL A 333 49.01 26.49 -2.46
C VAL A 333 48.93 24.98 -2.51
N GLN A 334 47.71 24.46 -2.33
CA GLN A 334 47.42 23.04 -2.46
C GLN A 334 47.25 22.67 -3.93
N PHE A 335 48.04 21.68 -4.37
CA PHE A 335 48.12 21.14 -5.73
C PHE A 335 48.58 22.14 -6.80
N LEU A 336 49.46 21.67 -7.69
CA LEU A 336 49.94 22.46 -8.83
C LEU A 336 48.83 22.85 -9.80
N ASP A 337 47.84 21.99 -10.00
CA ASP A 337 46.76 22.22 -10.97
C ASP A 337 45.79 23.32 -10.51
N THR A 338 45.53 23.43 -9.20
CA THR A 338 44.75 24.54 -8.62
C THR A 338 45.47 25.87 -8.83
N PHE A 339 46.78 25.90 -8.53
CA PHE A 339 47.61 27.09 -8.75
C PHE A 339 47.63 27.55 -10.21
N LEU A 340 47.63 26.61 -11.16
CA LEU A 340 47.59 26.92 -12.60
C LEU A 340 46.22 27.46 -13.06
N ARG A 341 45.15 27.23 -12.30
CA ARG A 341 43.76 27.62 -12.65
C ARG A 341 43.27 28.88 -11.92
N GLU A 342 43.93 29.28 -10.84
CA GLU A 342 43.55 30.45 -10.06
C GLU A 342 43.70 31.78 -10.84
N ASP A 343 42.81 32.74 -10.53
CA ASP A 343 42.90 34.11 -11.06
C ASP A 343 44.11 34.83 -10.43
N ARG A 344 44.81 35.65 -11.21
CA ARG A 344 46.00 36.39 -10.73
C ARG A 344 45.71 37.24 -9.50
N LYS A 345 44.46 37.64 -9.31
CA LYS A 345 44.00 38.49 -8.20
C LYS A 345 43.51 37.72 -6.97
N SER A 346 43.36 36.39 -7.03
CA SER A 346 42.87 35.58 -5.90
C SER A 346 43.94 35.27 -4.87
N LEU A 347 45.20 35.18 -5.28
CA LEU A 347 46.33 34.90 -4.40
C LEU A 347 46.69 36.11 -3.55
N LYS A 348 46.46 36.01 -2.23
CA LYS A 348 46.85 37.03 -1.25
C LYS A 348 47.99 36.51 -0.39
N PRO A 349 49.25 36.88 -0.68
CA PRO A 349 50.36 36.40 0.12
C PRO A 349 50.32 37.08 1.49
N ILE A 350 50.71 36.33 2.51
CA ILE A 350 50.83 36.80 3.89
C ILE A 350 52.29 36.94 4.26
N ARG A 351 52.57 37.60 5.38
CA ARG A 351 53.96 37.75 5.83
C ARG A 351 54.55 36.38 6.12
N ILE A 352 55.85 36.22 5.86
CA ILE A 352 56.49 34.91 5.95
C ILE A 352 56.45 34.30 7.37
N ASP A 353 56.39 35.14 8.40
CA ASP A 353 56.23 34.74 9.82
C ASP A 353 54.80 34.33 10.20
N GLU A 354 53.84 34.51 9.29
CA GLU A 354 52.42 34.19 9.46
C GLU A 354 51.94 33.08 8.51
N LEU A 355 52.84 32.43 7.76
CA LEU A 355 52.46 31.33 6.84
C LEU A 355 51.77 30.18 7.59
N ASN A 356 50.60 29.77 7.08
CA ASN A 356 49.81 28.65 7.58
C ASN A 356 49.52 27.65 6.44
N TYR A 357 49.46 26.35 6.76
CA TYR A 357 48.97 25.34 5.84
C TYR A 357 47.45 25.48 5.70
N PRO A 358 46.91 25.45 4.47
CA PRO A 358 45.46 25.39 4.31
C PRO A 358 44.90 24.03 4.74
N PRO A 359 43.65 23.95 5.25
CA PRO A 359 43.01 22.69 5.60
C PRO A 359 42.87 21.78 4.38
N THR A 360 43.02 20.47 4.57
CA THR A 360 42.67 19.45 3.58
C THR A 360 41.26 18.95 3.88
N VAL A 361 40.38 18.90 2.87
CA VAL A 361 38.96 18.56 3.04
C VAL A 361 38.51 17.53 2.01
N SER A 362 37.87 16.46 2.49
CA SER A 362 37.26 15.43 1.63
C SER A 362 35.83 15.82 1.24
N PRO A 363 35.30 15.30 0.10
CA PRO A 363 33.91 15.49 -0.28
C PRO A 363 32.95 14.99 0.81
N PRO A 364 31.77 15.62 0.97
CA PRO A 364 30.73 15.09 1.83
C PRO A 364 30.10 13.84 1.19
N ALA A 365 29.30 13.09 1.95
CA ALA A 365 28.64 11.89 1.46
C ALA A 365 27.13 11.96 1.69
N PHE A 366 26.31 11.76 0.64
CA PHE A 366 24.86 11.67 0.82
C PHE A 366 24.48 10.46 1.66
N LEU A 367 23.54 10.66 2.59
CA LEU A 367 22.99 9.56 3.38
C LEU A 367 22.00 8.70 2.56
N THR A 368 21.32 9.33 1.60
CA THR A 368 20.39 8.69 0.66
C THR A 368 20.70 9.15 -0.77
N THR A 369 20.56 8.25 -1.74
CA THR A 369 20.90 8.51 -3.16
C THR A 369 19.68 8.58 -4.06
N GLU A 370 18.48 8.33 -3.51
CA GLU A 370 17.19 8.51 -4.14
C GLU A 370 16.39 9.41 -3.21
N VAL A 371 16.08 10.63 -3.68
CA VAL A 371 15.37 11.66 -2.90
C VAL A 371 14.44 12.43 -3.85
N ASP A 372 13.19 12.62 -3.44
CA ASP A 372 12.20 13.42 -4.16
C ASP A 372 12.01 14.82 -3.56
N THR A 373 11.09 15.61 -4.11
CA THR A 373 10.86 17.01 -3.69
C THR A 373 10.23 17.18 -2.32
N THR A 374 9.71 16.10 -1.72
CA THR A 374 9.06 16.11 -0.40
C THR A 374 10.00 15.75 0.75
N GLU A 375 11.18 15.21 0.43
CA GLU A 375 12.18 14.74 1.39
C GLU A 375 13.30 15.77 1.63
N ALA A 376 13.92 15.72 2.82
CA ALA A 376 15.12 16.50 3.10
C ALA A 376 16.36 15.80 2.53
N ILE A 377 17.32 16.57 2.02
CA ILE A 377 18.59 16.02 1.50
C ILE A 377 19.63 16.10 2.61
N GLU A 378 20.17 14.96 3.01
CA GLU A 378 21.13 14.87 4.10
C GLU A 378 22.50 14.39 3.63
N VAL A 379 23.55 15.03 4.13
CA VAL A 379 24.95 14.66 3.88
C VAL A 379 25.72 14.50 5.19
N GLU A 380 26.66 13.56 5.20
CA GLU A 380 27.73 13.51 6.19
C GLU A 380 28.87 14.43 5.73
N LEU A 381 29.34 15.29 6.64
CA LEU A 381 30.48 16.17 6.38
C LEU A 381 31.74 15.33 6.10
N GLY A 382 32.45 15.67 5.03
CA GLY A 382 33.68 14.97 4.67
C GLY A 382 34.77 15.13 5.73
N SER A 383 35.67 14.15 5.81
CA SER A 383 36.81 14.23 6.74
C SER A 383 37.74 15.39 6.36
N PHE A 384 38.29 16.07 7.37
CA PHE A 384 39.22 17.18 7.18
C PHE A 384 40.36 17.14 8.19
N THR A 385 41.51 17.63 7.76
CA THR A 385 42.74 17.70 8.57
C THR A 385 43.50 18.97 8.24
N ASP A 386 44.22 19.48 9.22
CA ASP A 386 45.11 20.62 9.08
C ASP A 386 46.36 20.31 9.90
N ASP A 387 47.53 20.50 9.28
CA ASP A 387 48.82 20.06 9.83
C ASP A 387 49.38 21.04 10.88
N ASP A 388 48.99 22.32 10.83
CA ASP A 388 49.46 23.36 11.76
C ASP A 388 48.34 24.06 12.55
N THR A 389 47.08 23.85 12.18
CA THR A 389 45.92 24.29 12.95
C THR A 389 45.30 23.13 13.76
N PRO A 390 45.17 23.23 15.09
CA PRO A 390 44.54 22.18 15.87
C PRO A 390 43.04 22.06 15.51
N PRO A 391 42.44 20.84 15.51
CA PRO A 391 41.06 20.64 15.09
C PRO A 391 40.02 21.52 15.79
N SER A 392 40.27 21.95 17.03
CA SER A 392 39.38 22.85 17.78
C SER A 392 39.31 24.29 17.25
N ALA A 393 40.24 24.68 16.38
CA ALA A 393 40.32 25.99 15.76
C ALA A 393 39.83 25.99 14.30
N LEU A 394 39.41 24.84 13.77
CA LEU A 394 38.80 24.71 12.45
C LEU A 394 37.28 24.91 12.55
N ASN A 395 36.72 25.59 11.55
CA ASN A 395 35.27 25.72 11.38
C ASN A 395 34.86 25.05 10.08
N ALA A 396 33.94 24.09 10.16
CA ALA A 396 33.50 23.28 9.03
C ALA A 396 31.99 23.32 8.86
N ASP A 397 31.53 23.53 7.63
CA ASP A 397 30.13 23.56 7.25
C ASP A 397 29.91 23.03 5.82
N ILE A 398 28.65 22.97 5.39
CA ILE A 398 28.28 22.57 4.03
C ILE A 398 27.98 23.80 3.19
N VAL A 399 28.34 23.75 1.91
CA VAL A 399 27.82 24.69 0.90
C VAL A 399 26.92 23.90 -0.04
N TRP A 400 25.67 24.34 -0.16
CA TRP A 400 24.68 23.74 -1.06
C TRP A 400 24.55 24.56 -2.33
N GLU A 401 24.43 23.88 -3.46
CA GLU A 401 24.06 24.48 -4.74
C GLU A 401 22.90 23.75 -5.40
N VAL A 402 22.04 24.48 -6.10
CA VAL A 402 20.98 23.93 -6.94
C VAL A 402 21.20 24.43 -8.37
N ASN A 403 21.42 23.52 -9.30
CA ASN A 403 21.74 23.81 -10.71
C ASN A 403 22.92 24.81 -10.86
N GLY A 404 23.95 24.65 -10.02
CA GLY A 404 25.14 25.51 -10.00
C GLY A 404 24.93 26.90 -9.39
N ASN A 405 23.81 27.14 -8.68
CA ASN A 405 23.59 28.37 -7.94
C ASN A 405 23.61 28.10 -6.42
N PRO A 406 24.40 28.84 -5.63
CA PRO A 406 24.43 28.68 -4.18
C PRO A 406 23.08 28.90 -3.52
N VAL A 407 22.72 28.04 -2.56
CA VAL A 407 21.53 28.20 -1.73
C VAL A 407 21.85 29.13 -0.55
N PRO A 408 21.32 30.36 -0.51
CA PRO A 408 21.67 31.30 0.53
C PRO A 408 21.15 30.85 1.91
N ASN A 409 21.95 31.11 2.95
CA ASN A 409 21.64 30.81 4.35
C ASN A 409 21.40 29.32 4.65
N GLN A 410 21.90 28.41 3.82
CA GLN A 410 21.89 26.97 4.07
C GLN A 410 23.32 26.46 4.17
N ASN A 411 23.76 26.13 5.38
CA ASN A 411 25.10 25.60 5.64
C ASN A 411 25.14 24.40 6.61
N SER A 412 23.98 23.86 6.95
CA SER A 412 23.87 22.61 7.69
C SER A 412 24.08 21.40 6.80
N THR A 413 24.33 20.24 7.43
CA THR A 413 24.34 18.90 6.81
C THR A 413 22.99 18.45 6.23
N THR A 414 21.94 19.26 6.38
CA THR A 414 20.60 18.99 5.85
C THR A 414 20.13 20.17 5.01
N LEU A 415 19.65 19.89 3.80
CA LEU A 415 18.89 20.82 2.97
C LEU A 415 17.39 20.50 3.12
N PRO A 416 16.56 21.44 3.63
CA PRO A 416 15.13 21.20 3.80
C PRO A 416 14.37 20.93 2.49
N PRO A 417 13.25 20.20 2.53
CA PRO A 417 12.39 19.96 1.36
C PRO A 417 11.80 21.27 0.80
N GLY A 418 11.44 21.26 -0.48
CA GLY A 418 10.83 22.39 -1.19
C GLY A 418 11.79 23.47 -1.69
N ILE A 419 13.11 23.32 -1.50
CA ILE A 419 14.13 24.20 -2.10
C ILE A 419 14.46 23.78 -3.53
N ALA A 420 14.75 22.49 -3.72
CA ALA A 420 14.99 21.89 -5.04
C ALA A 420 13.67 21.36 -5.63
N LYS A 421 13.62 21.27 -6.96
CA LYS A 421 12.46 20.79 -7.74
C LYS A 421 12.83 19.54 -8.54
N LYS A 422 11.82 18.81 -9.00
CA LYS A 422 11.96 17.70 -9.95
C LYS A 422 12.91 18.06 -11.10
N GLY A 423 13.95 17.24 -11.27
CA GLY A 423 14.97 17.41 -12.31
C GLY A 423 16.09 18.41 -11.99
N ASP A 424 16.08 19.05 -10.82
CA ASP A 424 17.21 19.84 -10.35
C ASP A 424 18.39 18.92 -9.98
N ILE A 425 19.61 19.42 -10.20
CA ILE A 425 20.84 18.81 -9.68
C ILE A 425 21.24 19.58 -8.43
N VAL A 426 21.27 18.87 -7.29
CA VAL A 426 21.74 19.41 -6.01
C VAL A 426 23.17 18.99 -5.79
N ALA A 427 24.06 19.96 -5.56
CA ALA A 427 25.46 19.73 -5.22
C ALA A 427 25.75 20.13 -3.77
N ALA A 428 26.60 19.36 -3.09
CA ALA A 428 27.06 19.64 -1.74
C ALA A 428 28.58 19.64 -1.66
N TYR A 429 29.13 20.66 -1.01
CA TYR A 429 30.57 20.81 -0.76
C TYR A 429 30.83 20.83 0.75
N SER A 430 31.90 20.18 1.19
CA SER A 430 32.45 20.41 2.52
C SER A 430 33.32 21.66 2.47
N ARG A 431 33.06 22.64 3.33
CA ARG A 431 33.88 23.83 3.47
C ARG A 431 34.51 23.84 4.85
N VAL A 432 35.84 23.99 4.91
CA VAL A 432 36.58 24.07 6.16
C VAL A 432 37.44 25.31 6.13
N SER A 433 37.43 26.06 7.23
CA SER A 433 38.18 27.29 7.39
C SER A 433 39.01 27.24 8.66
N ASP A 434 40.24 27.72 8.55
CA ASP A 434 41.07 28.12 9.67
C ASP A 434 40.99 29.67 9.81
N PRO A 435 41.70 30.32 10.77
CA PRO A 435 41.68 31.78 10.92
C PRO A 435 42.21 32.60 9.73
N TYR A 436 42.93 31.98 8.80
CA TYR A 436 43.71 32.57 7.71
C TYR A 436 43.26 32.09 6.32
N THR A 437 42.78 30.86 6.18
CA THR A 437 42.47 30.21 4.90
C THR A 437 41.15 29.44 4.91
N VAL A 438 40.59 29.20 3.72
CA VAL A 438 39.34 28.46 3.51
C VAL A 438 39.55 27.45 2.38
N SER A 439 39.20 26.20 2.62
CA SER A 439 39.26 25.11 1.66
C SER A 439 37.86 24.56 1.38
N LEU A 440 37.61 24.23 0.11
CA LEU A 440 36.39 23.57 -0.37
C LEU A 440 36.78 22.21 -0.94
N SER A 441 35.96 21.19 -0.68
CA SER A 441 36.11 19.87 -1.30
C SER A 441 35.63 19.86 -2.75
N GLU A 442 35.86 18.74 -3.45
CA GLU A 442 35.06 18.41 -4.65
C GLU A 442 33.58 18.22 -4.26
N PRO A 443 32.62 18.54 -5.15
CA PRO A 443 31.21 18.34 -4.88
C PRO A 443 30.79 16.88 -5.01
N VAL A 444 29.73 16.52 -4.30
CA VAL A 444 28.86 15.39 -4.64
C VAL A 444 27.56 15.91 -5.22
N GLU A 445 27.02 15.23 -6.22
CA GLU A 445 25.80 15.62 -6.94
C GLU A 445 24.70 14.58 -6.80
N LEU A 446 23.45 15.05 -6.70
CA LEU A 446 22.24 14.25 -6.62
C LEU A 446 21.17 14.84 -7.58
N LEU A 447 20.53 14.00 -8.38
CA LEU A 447 19.39 14.38 -9.21
C LEU A 447 18.09 14.17 -8.45
N ILE A 448 17.26 15.21 -8.35
CA ILE A 448 15.98 15.13 -7.65
C ILE A 448 14.93 14.45 -8.51
N SER A 449 14.36 13.35 -8.01
CA SER A 449 13.31 12.58 -8.66
C SER A 449 11.94 13.23 -8.49
N ASN A 450 10.95 12.71 -9.24
CA ASN A 450 9.55 13.07 -9.05
C ASN A 450 9.03 12.51 -7.73
N ALA A 451 8.30 13.31 -6.96
CA ALA A 451 7.47 12.82 -5.88
C ALA A 451 6.24 12.13 -6.49
N PRO A 452 5.83 10.95 -6.01
CA PRO A 452 4.65 10.29 -6.54
C PRO A 452 3.37 11.07 -6.20
N SER A 453 2.42 11.11 -7.14
CA SER A 453 1.09 11.65 -6.86
C SER A 453 0.31 10.85 -5.79
N THR A 454 -0.62 11.52 -5.12
CA THR A 454 -1.46 10.94 -4.06
C THR A 454 -2.95 11.22 -4.31
N LEU A 455 -3.81 10.30 -3.88
CA LEU A 455 -5.27 10.45 -3.99
C LEU A 455 -5.86 11.07 -2.72
N VAL A 456 -6.50 12.23 -2.87
CA VAL A 456 -7.13 13.01 -1.80
C VAL A 456 -8.65 13.07 -1.98
N ILE A 457 -9.39 12.87 -0.89
CA ILE A 457 -10.85 13.00 -0.84
C ILE A 457 -11.19 14.20 0.03
N ASN A 458 -12.03 15.11 -0.47
CA ASN A 458 -12.48 16.30 0.23
C ASN A 458 -14.01 16.28 0.33
N ASP A 459 -14.52 16.62 1.52
CA ASP A 459 -15.95 16.83 1.81
C ASP A 459 -16.85 15.61 1.49
N ALA A 460 -16.34 14.39 1.61
CA ALA A 460 -17.18 13.19 1.54
C ALA A 460 -18.06 13.12 2.82
N PRO A 461 -19.39 13.08 2.69
CA PRO A 461 -20.27 12.96 3.84
C PRO A 461 -20.31 11.51 4.33
N ASP A 462 -20.48 11.34 5.64
CA ASP A 462 -20.62 10.01 6.26
C ASP A 462 -21.97 9.35 5.92
N GLN A 463 -22.99 10.17 5.61
CA GLN A 463 -24.36 9.71 5.34
C GLN A 463 -25.08 10.52 4.26
N VAL A 464 -25.99 9.87 3.53
CA VAL A 464 -26.97 10.49 2.62
C VAL A 464 -28.33 9.79 2.69
N ILE A 465 -29.42 10.52 2.52
CA ILE A 465 -30.78 9.96 2.45
C ILE A 465 -31.11 9.59 0.99
N SER A 466 -31.83 8.49 0.77
CA SER A 466 -32.27 8.09 -0.56
C SER A 466 -33.11 9.20 -1.24
N GLY A 467 -32.86 9.42 -2.53
CA GLY A 467 -33.44 10.52 -3.31
C GLY A 467 -32.71 11.86 -3.20
N GLU A 468 -31.87 12.07 -2.17
CA GLU A 468 -31.05 13.28 -2.06
C GLU A 468 -29.73 13.16 -2.85
N GLN A 469 -29.19 14.28 -3.32
CA GLN A 469 -27.92 14.27 -4.07
C GLN A 469 -26.72 14.36 -3.13
N LEU A 470 -25.87 13.34 -3.18
CA LEU A 470 -24.52 13.31 -2.65
C LEU A 470 -23.58 14.10 -3.60
N SER A 471 -22.68 14.91 -3.03
CA SER A 471 -21.61 15.57 -3.78
C SER A 471 -20.35 15.73 -2.91
N PHE A 472 -19.20 15.30 -3.44
CA PHE A 472 -17.89 15.50 -2.82
C PHE A 472 -16.79 15.62 -3.88
N LYS A 473 -15.52 15.81 -3.49
CA LYS A 473 -14.39 15.87 -4.43
C LYS A 473 -13.38 14.76 -4.20
N ALA A 474 -12.93 14.15 -5.29
CA ALA A 474 -11.76 13.27 -5.33
C ALA A 474 -10.72 13.89 -6.27
N LEU A 475 -9.48 14.02 -5.82
CA LEU A 475 -8.39 14.65 -6.55
C LEU A 475 -7.14 13.77 -6.51
N GLU A 476 -6.39 13.78 -7.59
CA GLU A 476 -5.03 13.27 -7.64
C GLU A 476 -4.09 14.47 -7.58
N VAL A 477 -3.29 14.54 -6.51
CA VAL A 477 -2.42 15.67 -6.16
C VAL A 477 -0.98 15.21 -6.31
N ASP A 478 -0.28 15.80 -7.26
CA ASP A 478 1.16 15.63 -7.44
C ASP A 478 1.88 16.87 -6.87
N PRO A 479 2.77 16.72 -5.87
CA PRO A 479 3.54 17.83 -5.31
C PRO A 479 4.41 18.60 -6.32
N ASP A 480 4.78 17.98 -7.44
CA ASP A 480 5.65 18.54 -8.48
C ASP A 480 4.88 19.24 -9.62
N GLU A 481 3.58 19.00 -9.71
CA GLU A 481 2.73 19.60 -10.75
C GLU A 481 1.88 20.75 -10.19
N ASN A 482 1.48 21.68 -11.07
CA ASN A 482 0.72 22.86 -10.65
C ASN A 482 -0.81 22.67 -10.77
N GLN A 483 -1.27 21.47 -11.10
CA GLN A 483 -2.68 21.16 -11.30
C GLN A 483 -3.03 19.78 -10.74
N ASP A 484 -3.99 19.77 -9.81
CA ASP A 484 -4.67 18.56 -9.41
C ASP A 484 -5.55 18.06 -10.57
N ILE A 485 -5.54 16.76 -10.82
CA ILE A 485 -6.35 16.14 -11.86
C ILE A 485 -7.44 15.26 -11.25
N ALA A 486 -8.51 15.04 -12.00
CA ALA A 486 -9.57 14.12 -11.60
C ALA A 486 -9.07 12.67 -11.71
N PRO A 487 -9.13 11.86 -10.64
CA PRO A 487 -8.85 10.43 -10.72
C PRO A 487 -9.97 9.70 -11.48
N THR A 488 -9.74 8.42 -11.80
CA THR A 488 -10.75 7.57 -12.39
C THR A 488 -11.61 6.93 -11.30
N LEU A 489 -12.93 7.06 -11.40
CA LEU A 489 -13.87 6.26 -10.59
C LEU A 489 -13.80 4.80 -11.07
N LEU A 490 -13.05 3.98 -10.34
CA LEU A 490 -12.80 2.58 -10.66
C LEU A 490 -14.05 1.72 -10.45
N TYR A 491 -14.75 1.93 -9.33
CA TYR A 491 -16.04 1.31 -9.03
C TYR A 491 -16.89 2.22 -8.15
N GLY A 492 -18.19 2.04 -8.21
CA GLY A 492 -19.17 2.78 -7.41
C GLY A 492 -20.59 2.36 -7.74
N PRO A 493 -21.59 2.85 -7.00
CA PRO A 493 -22.98 2.52 -7.24
C PRO A 493 -23.44 3.01 -8.62
N SER A 494 -24.44 2.31 -9.18
CA SER A 494 -25.02 2.68 -10.46
C SER A 494 -25.49 4.14 -10.46
N GLY A 495 -25.13 4.88 -11.52
CA GLY A 495 -25.43 6.31 -11.67
C GLY A 495 -24.41 7.27 -11.05
N ALA A 496 -23.42 6.79 -10.28
CA ALA A 496 -22.33 7.63 -9.77
C ALA A 496 -21.44 8.13 -10.90
N LYS A 497 -21.02 9.39 -10.83
CA LYS A 497 -20.16 10.03 -11.84
C LYS A 497 -19.13 10.91 -11.18
N ILE A 498 -17.95 10.97 -11.78
CA ILE A 498 -16.91 11.96 -11.50
C ILE A 498 -16.74 12.86 -12.73
N ASP A 499 -16.70 14.18 -12.54
CA ASP A 499 -16.43 15.14 -13.61
C ASP A 499 -14.93 15.48 -13.73
N SER A 500 -14.56 16.27 -14.74
CA SER A 500 -13.17 16.67 -15.00
C SER A 500 -12.53 17.52 -13.90
N THR A 501 -13.31 18.01 -12.94
CA THR A 501 -12.83 18.79 -11.78
C THR A 501 -12.67 17.93 -10.52
N GLY A 502 -12.90 16.62 -10.65
CA GLY A 502 -12.88 15.68 -9.54
C GLY A 502 -14.17 15.68 -8.72
N LYS A 503 -15.23 16.39 -9.15
CA LYS A 503 -16.50 16.42 -8.43
C LYS A 503 -17.24 15.10 -8.66
N VAL A 504 -17.45 14.38 -7.58
CA VAL A 504 -18.24 13.15 -7.55
C VAL A 504 -19.68 13.52 -7.23
N THR A 505 -20.63 13.04 -8.04
CA THR A 505 -22.07 13.23 -7.81
C THR A 505 -22.82 11.91 -7.95
N TRP A 506 -23.74 11.66 -7.03
CA TRP A 506 -24.61 10.50 -7.05
C TRP A 506 -25.91 10.80 -6.31
N THR A 507 -27.00 10.18 -6.74
CA THR A 507 -28.30 10.25 -6.03
C THR A 507 -28.71 8.81 -5.75
N PRO A 508 -28.57 8.33 -4.50
CA PRO A 508 -29.05 6.99 -4.12
C PRO A 508 -30.53 6.81 -4.45
N GLY A 509 -30.85 5.67 -5.07
CA GLY A 509 -32.22 5.16 -5.07
C GLY A 509 -32.59 4.57 -3.70
N LYS A 510 -33.82 4.09 -3.59
CA LYS A 510 -34.25 3.28 -2.45
C LYS A 510 -33.37 2.02 -2.35
N MET A 511 -32.83 1.70 -1.18
CA MET A 511 -32.00 0.52 -0.95
C MET A 511 -32.85 -0.71 -0.54
N LEU A 512 -32.27 -1.91 -0.62
CA LEU A 512 -32.90 -3.17 -0.17
C LEU A 512 -33.13 -3.21 1.34
N PHE A 513 -32.34 -2.45 2.10
CA PHE A 513 -32.47 -2.28 3.55
C PHE A 513 -32.65 -0.80 3.86
N GLU A 514 -33.24 -0.48 5.01
CA GLU A 514 -33.34 0.91 5.49
C GLU A 514 -31.95 1.55 5.60
N GLN A 515 -30.93 0.78 5.97
CA GLN A 515 -29.54 1.23 6.05
C GLN A 515 -28.62 0.31 5.25
N SER A 516 -27.73 0.91 4.46
CA SER A 516 -26.70 0.19 3.69
C SER A 516 -25.43 1.02 3.59
N LEU A 517 -24.27 0.37 3.53
CA LEU A 517 -22.99 1.01 3.28
C LEU A 517 -22.70 0.96 1.80
N VAL A 518 -22.29 2.08 1.20
CA VAL A 518 -21.98 2.19 -0.23
C VAL A 518 -20.55 2.65 -0.38
N HIS A 519 -19.82 2.03 -1.30
CA HIS A 519 -18.40 2.28 -1.49
C HIS A 519 -18.09 2.84 -2.88
N PHE A 520 -17.15 3.77 -2.91
CA PHE A 520 -16.56 4.34 -4.10
C PHE A 520 -15.07 4.03 -4.10
N GLY A 521 -14.52 3.58 -5.22
CA GLY A 521 -13.10 3.37 -5.41
C GLY A 521 -12.53 4.28 -6.48
N PHE A 522 -11.42 4.96 -6.17
CA PHE A 522 -10.74 5.86 -7.09
C PHE A 522 -9.33 5.34 -7.37
N LYS A 523 -8.92 5.36 -8.64
CA LYS A 523 -7.56 5.04 -9.07
C LYS A 523 -6.94 6.25 -9.77
N SER A 524 -5.63 6.41 -9.62
CA SER A 524 -4.83 7.40 -10.36
C SER A 524 -5.05 7.27 -11.88
N THR A 525 -5.16 8.43 -12.53
CA THR A 525 -5.24 8.55 -13.99
C THR A 525 -3.85 8.72 -14.61
N SER A 526 -2.88 9.28 -13.87
CA SER A 526 -1.49 9.40 -14.32
C SER A 526 -0.75 8.05 -14.35
N GLY A 527 -1.16 7.12 -13.49
CA GLY A 527 -0.50 5.83 -13.29
C GLY A 527 0.73 5.90 -12.39
N GLU A 528 0.98 7.03 -11.73
CA GLU A 528 2.13 7.21 -10.83
C GLU A 528 1.92 6.54 -9.46
N THR A 529 0.67 6.30 -9.07
CA THR A 529 0.33 5.46 -7.92
C THR A 529 -0.67 4.37 -8.32
N ASP A 530 -0.44 3.15 -7.84
CA ASP A 530 -1.39 2.04 -8.00
C ASP A 530 -2.37 1.95 -6.82
N ASP A 531 -2.31 2.88 -5.87
CA ASP A 531 -3.21 2.90 -4.72
C ASP A 531 -4.66 3.17 -5.13
N ILE A 532 -5.58 2.43 -4.51
CA ILE A 532 -7.01 2.64 -4.65
C ILE A 532 -7.51 3.37 -3.40
N LYS A 533 -7.95 4.61 -3.57
CA LYS A 533 -8.59 5.37 -2.49
C LYS A 533 -10.06 4.98 -2.41
N ARG A 534 -10.51 4.58 -1.21
CA ARG A 534 -11.89 4.16 -0.96
C ARG A 534 -12.63 5.21 -0.15
N VAL A 535 -13.90 5.44 -0.48
CA VAL A 535 -14.84 6.25 0.28
C VAL A 535 -16.04 5.37 0.60
N GLU A 536 -16.46 5.38 1.85
CA GLU A 536 -17.66 4.69 2.33
C GLU A 536 -18.68 5.74 2.74
N VAL A 537 -19.95 5.54 2.34
CA VAL A 537 -21.06 6.43 2.67
C VAL A 537 -22.24 5.58 3.12
N LYS A 538 -22.82 5.89 4.28
CA LYS A 538 -24.07 5.28 4.75
C LYS A 538 -25.26 5.86 3.98
N VAL A 539 -26.05 4.99 3.36
CA VAL A 539 -27.32 5.38 2.74
C VAL A 539 -28.47 5.00 3.64
N VAL A 540 -29.34 5.97 3.93
CA VAL A 540 -30.57 5.75 4.70
C VAL A 540 -31.79 5.87 3.79
N SER A 541 -32.66 4.85 3.80
CA SER A 541 -33.88 4.75 3.01
C SER A 541 -35.10 4.61 3.94
N PRO A 542 -35.68 5.72 4.44
CA PRO A 542 -36.74 5.69 5.46
C PRO A 542 -38.00 4.91 5.06
N ASP A 543 -38.30 4.83 3.76
CA ASP A 543 -39.50 4.17 3.22
C ASP A 543 -39.24 2.72 2.75
N THR A 544 -38.09 2.13 3.10
CA THR A 544 -37.80 0.71 2.81
C THR A 544 -38.50 -0.20 3.81
N ALA A 545 -39.25 -1.17 3.31
CA ALA A 545 -39.90 -2.16 4.15
C ALA A 545 -38.83 -3.04 4.83
N PRO A 546 -38.98 -3.38 6.12
CA PRO A 546 -38.03 -4.25 6.78
C PRO A 546 -38.01 -5.65 6.19
N PRO A 547 -36.89 -6.38 6.34
CA PRO A 547 -36.85 -7.80 6.04
C PRO A 547 -37.91 -8.54 6.86
N LEU A 548 -38.77 -9.31 6.18
CA LEU A 548 -39.64 -10.25 6.83
C LEU A 548 -38.82 -11.49 7.21
N VAL A 549 -38.64 -11.71 8.50
CA VAL A 549 -37.86 -12.85 9.01
C VAL A 549 -38.74 -13.82 9.77
N ARG A 550 -38.60 -15.11 9.46
CA ARG A 550 -39.30 -16.19 10.14
C ARG A 550 -38.39 -17.38 10.39
N GLY A 551 -38.53 -17.99 11.57
CA GLY A 551 -37.82 -19.20 11.96
C GLY A 551 -38.74 -20.19 12.67
N PRO A 552 -38.24 -21.37 13.03
CA PRO A 552 -38.97 -22.29 13.89
C PRO A 552 -39.10 -21.72 15.31
N ILE A 553 -40.25 -21.95 15.95
CA ILE A 553 -40.43 -21.69 17.38
C ILE A 553 -39.73 -22.82 18.15
N THR A 554 -38.66 -22.50 18.85
CA THR A 554 -37.80 -23.47 19.56
C THR A 554 -37.62 -23.06 21.03
N GLY A 555 -37.09 -23.95 21.85
CA GLY A 555 -36.80 -23.66 23.26
C GLY A 555 -35.59 -22.73 23.46
N PRO A 556 -35.55 -21.95 24.56
CA PRO A 556 -34.45 -21.03 24.87
C PRO A 556 -33.13 -21.72 25.27
N THR A 557 -31.99 -21.03 25.10
CA THR A 557 -30.64 -21.59 25.38
C THR A 557 -29.84 -20.99 26.55
N SER A 558 -30.14 -19.79 27.06
CA SER A 558 -29.29 -19.10 28.06
C SER A 558 -30.07 -18.49 29.24
N GLY A 559 -29.49 -18.53 30.44
CA GLY A 559 -30.10 -18.32 31.77
C GLY A 559 -30.82 -16.99 32.09
N SER A 560 -31.06 -16.10 31.12
CA SER A 560 -31.72 -14.78 31.30
C SER A 560 -32.21 -14.25 29.94
N ALA A 561 -33.07 -15.01 29.28
CA ALA A 561 -33.51 -14.70 27.93
C ALA A 561 -34.91 -15.27 27.60
N LEU A 562 -35.84 -15.22 28.57
CA LEU A 562 -37.24 -15.57 28.41
C LEU A 562 -38.08 -14.63 29.29
N PHE A 563 -38.99 -13.88 28.68
CA PHE A 563 -39.79 -12.83 29.34
C PHE A 563 -41.21 -12.78 28.77
N ILE A 564 -42.15 -12.28 29.57
CA ILE A 564 -43.55 -12.05 29.19
C ILE A 564 -43.84 -10.56 29.35
N GLY A 565 -44.29 -9.91 28.30
CA GLY A 565 -44.43 -8.46 28.24
C GLY A 565 -45.08 -8.01 26.93
N ASN A 566 -45.33 -6.71 26.79
CA ASN A 566 -45.86 -6.13 25.55
C ASN A 566 -44.70 -5.69 24.66
N PHE A 567 -44.42 -6.43 23.59
CA PHE A 567 -43.29 -6.18 22.70
C PHE A 567 -43.70 -5.70 21.32
N VAL A 568 -44.99 -5.85 20.97
CA VAL A 568 -45.51 -5.50 19.64
C VAL A 568 -46.42 -4.26 19.67
N GLY A 569 -46.74 -3.75 20.85
CA GLY A 569 -47.50 -2.53 21.04
C GLY A 569 -49.01 -2.67 20.85
N ASP A 570 -49.53 -3.90 20.83
CA ASP A 570 -50.93 -4.14 21.15
C ASP A 570 -51.08 -4.28 22.68
N SER A 571 -52.30 -4.22 23.22
CA SER A 571 -52.48 -4.29 24.68
C SER A 571 -52.20 -5.68 25.26
N ASP A 572 -51.86 -6.62 24.40
CA ASP A 572 -51.69 -8.03 24.72
C ASP A 572 -50.21 -8.25 25.07
N LYS A 573 -49.93 -9.36 25.76
CA LYS A 573 -48.59 -9.77 26.14
C LYS A 573 -48.12 -10.91 25.26
N GLU A 574 -46.85 -10.88 24.89
CA GLU A 574 -46.17 -11.92 24.13
C GLU A 574 -45.03 -12.56 24.92
N ILE A 575 -44.45 -13.60 24.33
CA ILE A 575 -43.29 -14.32 24.85
C ILE A 575 -42.05 -13.85 24.09
N LEU A 576 -41.19 -13.07 24.74
CA LEU A 576 -39.85 -12.73 24.25
C LEU A 576 -38.87 -13.82 24.67
N TYR A 577 -38.07 -14.32 23.73
CA TYR A 577 -37.03 -15.28 24.07
C TYR A 577 -35.82 -15.27 23.12
N LEU A 578 -34.67 -15.71 23.63
CA LEU A 578 -33.51 -16.06 22.82
C LEU A 578 -33.57 -17.54 22.46
N ASN A 579 -33.82 -17.83 21.19
CA ASN A 579 -34.01 -19.18 20.70
C ASN A 579 -32.70 -20.01 20.72
N ARG A 580 -32.79 -21.31 20.44
CA ARG A 580 -31.58 -22.16 20.46
C ARG A 580 -30.53 -21.80 19.42
N LEU A 581 -30.98 -21.22 18.33
CA LEU A 581 -30.13 -20.78 17.25
C LEU A 581 -29.46 -19.43 17.58
N GLY A 582 -29.80 -18.76 18.70
CA GLY A 582 -29.20 -17.50 19.12
C GLY A 582 -29.84 -16.28 18.47
N THR A 583 -31.12 -16.37 18.15
CA THR A 583 -31.95 -15.31 17.56
C THR A 583 -32.94 -14.81 18.61
N ILE A 584 -33.18 -13.51 18.62
CA ILE A 584 -34.17 -12.86 19.50
C ILE A 584 -35.52 -12.90 18.77
N SER A 585 -36.51 -13.53 19.38
CA SER A 585 -37.83 -13.73 18.77
C SER A 585 -38.94 -13.44 19.78
N VAL A 586 -40.07 -12.97 19.25
CA VAL A 586 -41.31 -12.69 19.99
C VAL A 586 -42.41 -13.61 19.46
N VAL A 587 -43.13 -14.27 20.36
CA VAL A 587 -44.21 -15.22 20.04
C VAL A 587 -45.49 -14.83 20.76
N GLU A 588 -46.57 -14.68 19.99
CA GLU A 588 -47.94 -14.57 20.50
C GLU A 588 -48.45 -15.97 20.92
N ASN A 589 -48.94 -16.08 22.16
CA ASN A 589 -49.59 -17.29 22.62
C ASN A 589 -51.06 -17.29 22.19
N ARG A 590 -51.38 -18.11 21.18
CA ARG A 590 -52.75 -18.35 20.71
C ARG A 590 -53.24 -19.76 21.04
N GLY A 591 -52.78 -20.31 22.16
CA GLY A 591 -53.03 -21.70 22.57
C GLY A 591 -52.33 -22.70 21.65
N ALA A 592 -53.03 -23.73 21.18
CA ALA A 592 -52.46 -24.83 20.40
C ALA A 592 -51.79 -24.45 19.06
N GLN A 593 -51.87 -23.18 18.63
CA GLN A 593 -51.27 -22.65 17.40
C GLN A 593 -50.50 -21.36 17.69
N PRO A 594 -49.35 -21.43 18.39
CA PRO A 594 -48.53 -20.26 18.69
C PRO A 594 -48.05 -19.58 17.40
N LYS A 595 -47.92 -18.26 17.44
CA LYS A 595 -47.56 -17.44 16.27
C LYS A 595 -46.27 -16.67 16.54
N MET A 596 -45.31 -16.75 15.62
CA MET A 596 -44.13 -15.88 15.65
C MET A 596 -44.53 -14.48 15.19
N ALA A 597 -44.48 -13.50 16.10
CA ALA A 597 -44.81 -12.11 15.82
C ALA A 597 -43.62 -11.39 15.17
N LEU A 598 -42.47 -11.39 15.86
CA LEU A 598 -41.24 -10.70 15.44
C LEU A 598 -40.03 -11.62 15.56
N SER A 599 -39.04 -11.40 14.70
CA SER A 599 -37.71 -12.00 14.83
C SER A 599 -36.66 -11.02 14.36
N TYR A 600 -35.59 -10.88 15.14
CA TYR A 600 -34.62 -9.80 14.93
C TYR A 600 -33.62 -10.17 13.80
N PRO A 601 -33.62 -9.41 12.68
CA PRO A 601 -32.95 -9.82 11.44
C PRO A 601 -31.43 -9.55 11.43
N TYR A 602 -30.92 -8.73 12.35
CA TYR A 602 -29.55 -8.22 12.31
C TYR A 602 -28.63 -8.95 13.29
N GLY A 603 -27.37 -9.13 12.88
CA GLY A 603 -26.30 -9.68 13.72
C GLY A 603 -25.69 -8.64 14.65
N PHE A 604 -25.03 -9.12 15.70
CA PHE A 604 -24.31 -8.30 16.69
C PHE A 604 -22.78 -8.42 16.52
N SER A 605 -22.01 -7.44 17.04
CA SER A 605 -20.54 -7.46 16.96
C SER A 605 -19.93 -8.58 17.81
N TYR A 606 -18.67 -8.96 17.51
CA TYR A 606 -18.01 -10.10 18.14
C TYR A 606 -17.64 -9.87 19.62
N PRO A 607 -17.82 -10.88 20.50
CA PRO A 607 -18.45 -12.17 20.25
C PRO A 607 -19.98 -12.00 20.19
N GLY A 608 -20.57 -12.17 19.01
CA GLY A 608 -21.98 -11.83 18.70
C GLY A 608 -23.02 -12.74 19.33
N ARG A 609 -22.64 -13.53 20.33
CA ARG A 609 -23.56 -14.38 21.08
C ARG A 609 -24.18 -13.58 22.22
N ILE A 610 -25.45 -13.23 22.05
CA ILE A 610 -26.25 -12.68 23.14
C ILE A 610 -26.37 -13.71 24.26
N ARG A 611 -26.17 -13.26 25.50
CA ARG A 611 -26.23 -14.09 26.72
C ARG A 611 -27.37 -13.70 27.65
N GLN A 612 -27.77 -12.43 27.59
CA GLN A 612 -28.79 -11.83 28.44
C GLN A 612 -29.65 -10.89 27.60
N LEU A 613 -30.97 -10.98 27.82
CA LEU A 613 -31.96 -10.00 27.39
C LEU A 613 -32.52 -9.30 28.63
N ILE A 614 -32.79 -8.01 28.53
CA ILE A 614 -33.53 -7.24 29.55
C ILE A 614 -34.56 -6.39 28.80
N PRO A 615 -35.86 -6.75 28.87
CA PRO A 615 -36.92 -5.88 28.41
C PRO A 615 -37.25 -4.80 29.44
N ILE A 616 -37.45 -3.56 28.99
CA ILE A 616 -37.87 -2.42 29.82
C ILE A 616 -38.46 -1.33 28.91
N ASP A 617 -39.57 -0.74 29.32
CA ASP A 617 -40.17 0.44 28.68
C ASP A 617 -39.37 1.68 29.09
N VAL A 618 -38.48 2.15 28.23
CA VAL A 618 -37.53 3.24 28.54
C VAL A 618 -38.17 4.60 28.25
N ASP A 619 -39.07 4.69 27.27
CA ASP A 619 -39.68 5.95 26.85
C ASP A 619 -41.12 6.16 27.34
N ASN A 620 -41.62 5.22 28.16
CA ASN A 620 -42.96 5.20 28.74
C ASN A 620 -44.09 5.20 27.68
N ASP A 621 -43.87 4.59 26.52
CA ASP A 621 -44.89 4.45 25.48
C ASP A 621 -45.79 3.22 25.66
N GLY A 622 -45.47 2.35 26.62
CA GLY A 622 -46.17 1.11 26.94
C GLY A 622 -45.68 -0.11 26.17
N ILE A 623 -44.63 0.03 25.36
CA ILE A 623 -43.89 -1.04 24.67
C ILE A 623 -42.56 -1.24 25.40
N GLU A 624 -42.15 -2.49 25.61
CA GLU A 624 -40.86 -2.77 26.23
C GLU A 624 -39.75 -2.84 25.17
N GLU A 625 -38.77 -1.93 25.23
CA GLU A 625 -37.52 -2.04 24.46
C GLU A 625 -36.63 -3.15 25.02
N ILE A 626 -35.75 -3.71 24.17
CA ILE A 626 -34.94 -4.87 24.54
C ILE A 626 -33.46 -4.50 24.56
N TYR A 627 -32.85 -4.57 25.73
CA TYR A 627 -31.40 -4.57 25.85
C TYR A 627 -30.86 -5.99 25.64
N ALA A 628 -29.97 -6.15 24.67
CA ALA A 628 -29.32 -7.40 24.34
C ALA A 628 -27.81 -7.31 24.61
N ALA A 629 -27.29 -8.16 25.49
CA ALA A 629 -25.89 -8.11 25.90
C ALA A 629 -25.09 -9.35 25.47
N ASN A 630 -23.89 -9.11 24.95
CA ASN A 630 -22.87 -10.12 24.70
C ASN A 630 -21.70 -9.97 25.71
N PHE A 631 -20.52 -10.54 25.44
CA PHE A 631 -19.39 -10.42 26.38
C PHE A 631 -18.72 -9.05 26.41
N HIS A 632 -18.87 -8.20 25.40
CA HIS A 632 -18.18 -6.91 25.33
C HIS A 632 -19.13 -5.75 25.05
N ASP A 633 -20.34 -6.02 24.60
CA ASP A 633 -21.27 -5.03 24.11
C ASP A 633 -22.66 -5.20 24.72
N VAL A 634 -23.34 -4.06 24.87
CA VAL A 634 -24.78 -3.99 25.12
C VAL A 634 -25.43 -3.19 24.01
N TYR A 635 -26.51 -3.72 23.46
CA TYR A 635 -27.29 -3.13 22.38
C TYR A 635 -28.71 -2.86 22.84
N LEU A 636 -29.34 -1.81 22.32
CA LEU A 636 -30.75 -1.48 22.51
C LEU A 636 -31.51 -1.72 21.21
N ILE A 637 -32.48 -2.64 21.26
CA ILE A 637 -33.42 -2.91 20.18
C ILE A 637 -34.70 -2.14 20.51
N GLU A 638 -34.87 -0.98 19.88
CA GLU A 638 -36.12 -0.21 19.97
C GLU A 638 -37.19 -0.77 19.03
N HIS A 639 -36.76 -1.27 17.86
CA HIS A 639 -37.66 -1.90 16.90
C HIS A 639 -36.94 -3.03 16.19
N PHE A 640 -37.71 -4.04 15.78
CA PHE A 640 -37.20 -5.23 15.08
C PHE A 640 -36.95 -5.01 13.58
N ASP A 641 -37.47 -3.91 13.04
CA ASP A 641 -37.35 -3.53 11.63
C ASP A 641 -36.06 -2.76 11.30
N ARG A 642 -35.33 -2.31 12.33
CA ARG A 642 -34.10 -1.52 12.21
C ARG A 642 -32.97 -2.04 13.10
N PRO A 643 -31.72 -1.67 12.81
CA PRO A 643 -30.57 -2.11 13.58
C PRO A 643 -30.59 -1.54 15.00
N ALA A 644 -30.15 -2.37 15.95
CA ALA A 644 -30.00 -2.00 17.35
C ALA A 644 -28.96 -0.89 17.52
N LYS A 645 -29.24 0.02 18.45
CA LYS A 645 -28.28 1.04 18.89
C LYS A 645 -27.21 0.39 19.76
N HIS A 646 -25.95 0.70 19.53
CA HIS A 646 -24.85 0.24 20.37
C HIS A 646 -24.72 1.15 21.59
N ILE A 647 -24.92 0.60 22.78
CA ILE A 647 -25.02 1.38 24.04
C ILE A 647 -23.73 1.32 24.85
N ILE A 648 -23.16 0.13 25.02
CA ILE A 648 -21.91 -0.07 25.77
C ILE A 648 -20.93 -0.83 24.90
N GLN A 649 -19.67 -0.38 24.92
CA GLN A 649 -18.52 -1.10 24.40
C GLN A 649 -17.47 -1.25 25.50
N SER A 650 -17.17 -2.47 25.89
CA SER A 650 -16.23 -2.83 26.96
C SER A 650 -15.03 -3.57 26.39
N GLN A 651 -13.83 -3.22 26.87
CA GLN A 651 -12.59 -3.97 26.57
C GLN A 651 -12.46 -5.23 27.44
N GLU A 652 -13.25 -5.31 28.51
CA GLU A 652 -13.29 -6.44 29.44
C GLU A 652 -14.60 -7.23 29.28
N ASN A 653 -14.65 -8.42 29.87
CA ASN A 653 -15.81 -9.31 29.77
C ASN A 653 -16.95 -8.84 30.68
N ILE A 654 -18.05 -8.40 30.08
CA ILE A 654 -19.35 -8.21 30.71
C ILE A 654 -19.88 -9.58 31.16
N THR A 655 -20.21 -9.70 32.44
CA THR A 655 -20.58 -10.97 33.07
C THR A 655 -22.04 -11.05 33.50
N ASP A 656 -22.63 -9.93 33.86
CA ASP A 656 -24.05 -9.73 34.19
C ASP A 656 -24.34 -8.22 34.12
N LEU A 657 -25.58 -7.85 33.83
CA LEU A 657 -26.05 -6.48 33.93
C LEU A 657 -27.47 -6.40 34.50
N THR A 658 -27.85 -5.21 34.97
CA THR A 658 -29.20 -4.86 35.39
C THR A 658 -29.48 -3.39 35.03
N ILE A 659 -30.75 -3.07 34.81
CA ILE A 659 -31.20 -1.75 34.33
C ILE A 659 -32.36 -1.31 35.22
N ILE A 660 -32.28 -0.08 35.72
CA ILE A 660 -33.26 0.54 36.60
C ILE A 660 -33.11 2.05 36.55
N ASP A 661 -34.20 2.80 36.60
CA ASP A 661 -34.20 4.21 37.01
C ASP A 661 -34.00 4.26 38.54
N ALA A 662 -32.76 4.50 38.95
CA ALA A 662 -32.34 4.37 40.35
C ALA A 662 -32.59 5.64 41.17
N ASP A 663 -32.76 6.80 40.53
CA ASP A 663 -32.98 8.08 41.19
C ASP A 663 -34.34 8.75 40.88
N ASP A 664 -35.23 8.03 40.19
CA ASP A 664 -36.61 8.42 39.83
C ASP A 664 -36.62 9.72 39.00
N ASP A 665 -35.63 9.88 38.12
CA ASP A 665 -35.50 11.03 37.23
C ASP A 665 -36.15 10.84 35.85
N GLY A 666 -36.58 9.61 35.55
CA GLY A 666 -37.23 9.21 34.31
C GLY A 666 -36.28 8.71 33.22
N GLU A 667 -34.97 8.69 33.47
CA GLU A 667 -33.97 8.00 32.64
C GLU A 667 -33.49 6.73 33.36
N VAL A 668 -33.00 5.75 32.60
CA VAL A 668 -32.54 4.46 33.18
C VAL A 668 -31.03 4.45 33.42
N GLU A 669 -30.59 3.91 34.55
CA GLU A 669 -29.20 3.55 34.80
C GLU A 669 -28.91 2.09 34.41
N ILE A 670 -27.82 1.90 33.67
CA ILE A 670 -27.33 0.58 33.26
C ILE A 670 -26.13 0.21 34.13
N TYR A 671 -26.33 -0.76 35.03
CA TYR A 671 -25.27 -1.30 35.88
C TYR A 671 -24.75 -2.62 35.32
N TYR A 672 -23.43 -2.76 35.19
CA TYR A 672 -22.83 -4.00 34.66
C TYR A 672 -21.55 -4.40 35.39
N LEU A 673 -21.37 -5.72 35.55
CA LEU A 673 -20.14 -6.32 36.08
C LEU A 673 -19.20 -6.66 34.94
N SER A 674 -17.98 -6.17 35.05
CA SER A 674 -16.89 -6.44 34.14
C SER A 674 -15.76 -7.22 34.82
N SER A 675 -15.07 -8.07 34.07
CA SER A 675 -13.86 -8.76 34.55
C SER A 675 -12.81 -8.90 33.45
N SER A 676 -11.54 -8.83 33.85
CA SER A 676 -10.41 -9.22 32.99
C SER A 676 -10.44 -10.73 32.67
N GLU A 677 -9.74 -11.16 31.61
CA GLU A 677 -9.72 -12.56 31.16
C GLU A 677 -9.36 -13.57 32.26
N ASP A 678 -8.54 -13.16 33.23
CA ASP A 678 -8.10 -14.01 34.35
C ASP A 678 -9.17 -14.21 35.44
N GLY A 679 -10.29 -13.46 35.39
CA GLY A 679 -11.45 -13.60 36.28
C GLY A 679 -11.18 -13.35 37.76
N ALA A 680 -10.07 -12.66 38.10
CA ALA A 680 -9.58 -12.53 39.47
C ALA A 680 -10.25 -11.40 40.28
N THR A 681 -10.86 -10.42 39.62
CA THR A 681 -11.61 -9.31 40.22
C THR A 681 -12.76 -8.91 39.30
N TYR A 682 -13.84 -8.42 39.91
CA TYR A 682 -14.96 -7.83 39.17
C TYR A 682 -15.06 -6.35 39.49
N ASP A 683 -15.28 -5.55 38.46
CA ASP A 683 -15.51 -4.12 38.58
C ASP A 683 -16.96 -3.81 38.19
N LEU A 684 -17.58 -2.91 38.95
CA LEU A 684 -18.95 -2.45 38.75
C LEU A 684 -18.92 -1.11 38.05
N TYR A 685 -19.58 -1.04 36.91
CA TYR A 685 -19.76 0.16 36.12
C TYR A 685 -21.23 0.57 36.12
N VAL A 686 -21.47 1.87 36.00
CA VAL A 686 -22.79 2.48 35.78
C VAL A 686 -22.74 3.36 34.54
N LYS A 687 -23.79 3.35 33.74
CA LYS A 687 -23.99 4.29 32.64
C LYS A 687 -25.36 4.94 32.81
N GLU A 688 -25.38 6.26 32.89
CA GLU A 688 -26.59 7.09 32.99
C GLU A 688 -27.23 7.21 31.60
N GLY A 689 -28.44 6.67 31.43
CA GLY A 689 -29.18 6.67 30.17
C GLY A 689 -28.48 5.98 28.99
N ASN A 690 -29.08 6.14 27.81
CA ASN A 690 -28.56 5.53 26.58
C ASN A 690 -27.34 6.26 26.00
N ASP A 691 -27.25 7.58 26.19
CA ASP A 691 -26.19 8.43 25.62
C ASP A 691 -25.04 8.73 26.58
N GLY A 692 -25.17 8.35 27.86
CA GLY A 692 -24.14 8.58 28.87
C GLY A 692 -22.84 7.84 28.60
N GLN A 693 -21.79 8.24 29.32
CA GLN A 693 -20.53 7.51 29.34
C GLN A 693 -20.51 6.53 30.51
N SER A 694 -19.97 5.33 30.30
CA SER A 694 -19.77 4.38 31.40
C SER A 694 -18.80 4.96 32.42
N LYS A 695 -19.23 5.03 33.67
CA LYS A 695 -18.44 5.44 34.82
C LYS A 695 -18.14 4.22 35.69
N LEU A 696 -16.89 4.11 36.12
CA LEU A 696 -16.49 3.09 37.08
C LEU A 696 -17.06 3.47 38.45
N LEU A 697 -18.05 2.72 38.91
CA LEU A 697 -18.69 2.93 40.21
C LEU A 697 -17.84 2.30 41.31
N ARG A 698 -17.33 1.08 41.09
CA ARG A 698 -16.55 0.35 42.09
C ARG A 698 -15.52 -0.59 41.50
N THR A 699 -14.33 -0.62 42.10
CA THR A 699 -13.26 -1.57 41.75
C THR A 699 -13.05 -2.65 42.78
N GLY A 700 -12.55 -3.80 42.32
CA GLY A 700 -11.98 -4.83 43.18
C GLY A 700 -13.01 -5.55 44.04
N LEU A 701 -14.22 -5.76 43.52
CA LEU A 701 -15.17 -6.67 44.14
C LEU A 701 -14.53 -8.06 44.12
N ILE A 702 -14.23 -8.57 45.33
CA ILE A 702 -13.41 -9.77 45.53
C ILE A 702 -14.00 -10.94 44.73
N ALA A 703 -13.17 -11.58 43.90
CA ALA A 703 -13.56 -12.82 43.24
C ALA A 703 -13.79 -13.91 44.29
N SER A 704 -14.95 -14.53 44.19
CA SER A 704 -15.20 -15.84 44.78
C SER A 704 -15.03 -16.90 43.68
N ASN A 705 -15.13 -18.20 44.01
CA ASN A 705 -15.02 -19.29 43.02
C ASN A 705 -16.20 -19.34 42.02
N ILE A 706 -16.99 -18.27 41.90
CA ILE A 706 -18.20 -18.17 41.09
C ILE A 706 -18.21 -16.84 40.33
N THR A 707 -18.83 -16.82 39.15
CA THR A 707 -19.11 -15.59 38.39
C THR A 707 -20.30 -14.87 39.03
N PRO A 708 -20.11 -13.65 39.59
CA PRO A 708 -21.15 -12.91 40.27
C PRO A 708 -22.28 -12.47 39.33
N ILE A 709 -23.46 -12.22 39.92
CA ILE A 709 -24.62 -11.60 39.28
C ILE A 709 -25.09 -10.39 40.12
N ILE A 710 -25.80 -9.45 39.52
CA ILE A 710 -26.38 -8.27 40.20
C ILE A 710 -27.91 -8.34 40.18
N ARG A 711 -28.57 -8.03 41.29
CA ARG A 711 -30.01 -7.71 41.35
C ARG A 711 -30.19 -6.38 42.05
N TYR A 712 -31.32 -5.72 41.80
CA TYR A 712 -31.71 -4.50 42.49
C TYR A 712 -33.00 -4.70 43.28
N GLY A 713 -33.18 -3.93 44.34
CA GLY A 713 -34.40 -3.87 45.15
C GLY A 713 -34.26 -2.85 46.28
N ASN A 714 -35.36 -2.53 46.94
CA ASN A 714 -35.34 -1.68 48.12
C ASN A 714 -35.17 -2.58 49.36
N THR A 715 -33.94 -2.71 49.83
CA THR A 715 -33.52 -3.72 50.80
C THR A 715 -33.49 -3.23 52.24
N ASP A 716 -33.58 -1.91 52.46
CA ASP A 716 -33.62 -1.33 53.80
C ASP A 716 -34.83 -0.42 54.09
N ALA A 717 -35.79 -0.39 53.15
CA ALA A 717 -37.03 0.38 53.19
C ALA A 717 -36.84 1.89 53.25
N ASP A 718 -35.73 2.41 52.71
CA ASP A 718 -35.59 3.83 52.40
C ASP A 718 -36.08 4.17 50.98
N SER A 719 -35.77 5.35 50.45
CA SER A 719 -36.21 5.75 49.10
C SER A 719 -35.23 5.37 48.00
N ASP A 720 -33.99 5.07 48.37
CA ASP A 720 -32.93 4.72 47.44
C ASP A 720 -33.04 3.23 47.11
N ILE A 721 -32.43 2.85 45.98
CA ILE A 721 -32.38 1.46 45.53
C ILE A 721 -31.00 0.89 45.82
N GLU A 722 -30.94 -0.38 46.24
CA GLU A 722 -29.68 -1.09 46.43
C GLU A 722 -29.41 -2.11 45.32
N LEU A 723 -28.15 -2.17 44.92
CA LEU A 723 -27.58 -3.24 44.12
C LEU A 723 -27.02 -4.32 45.04
N VAL A 724 -27.54 -5.54 44.89
CA VAL A 724 -27.07 -6.73 45.61
C VAL A 724 -26.30 -7.62 44.67
N THR A 725 -25.09 -7.99 45.05
CA THR A 725 -24.24 -8.91 44.28
C THR A 725 -24.13 -10.27 44.97
N SER A 726 -24.09 -11.36 44.20
CA SER A 726 -24.01 -12.72 44.78
C SER A 726 -22.74 -12.96 45.62
N ASN A 727 -21.66 -12.20 45.36
CA ASN A 727 -20.42 -12.28 46.14
C ASN A 727 -20.44 -11.46 47.45
N GLY A 728 -21.62 -11.01 47.89
CA GLY A 728 -21.83 -10.56 49.27
C GLY A 728 -21.93 -9.03 49.46
N TYR A 729 -22.04 -8.24 48.40
CA TYR A 729 -22.13 -6.78 48.51
C TYR A 729 -23.57 -6.31 48.38
N VAL A 730 -23.94 -5.32 49.20
CA VAL A 730 -25.12 -4.48 49.07
C VAL A 730 -24.61 -3.04 48.94
N ILE A 731 -24.95 -2.39 47.83
CA ILE A 731 -24.38 -1.13 47.38
C ILE A 731 -25.54 -0.19 47.04
N ASN A 732 -25.56 1.00 47.63
CA ASN A 732 -26.54 2.03 47.25
C ASN A 732 -26.32 2.43 45.77
N ALA A 733 -27.35 2.33 44.94
CA ALA A 733 -27.24 2.46 43.48
C ALA A 733 -26.86 3.88 43.04
N ILE A 734 -27.30 4.90 43.78
CA ILE A 734 -27.07 6.32 43.49
C ILE A 734 -25.65 6.73 43.91
N THR A 735 -25.27 6.42 45.14
CA THR A 735 -24.00 6.90 45.74
C THR A 735 -22.81 5.97 45.46
N GLY A 736 -23.06 4.69 45.21
CA GLY A 736 -22.04 3.65 45.11
C GLY A 736 -21.43 3.23 46.45
N ASP A 737 -21.97 3.71 47.58
CA ASP A 737 -21.50 3.37 48.91
C ASP A 737 -21.89 1.93 49.29
N ILE A 738 -20.97 1.21 49.95
CA ILE A 738 -21.28 -0.11 50.50
C ILE A 738 -22.06 0.08 51.80
N GLU A 739 -23.30 -0.37 51.80
CA GLU A 739 -24.14 -0.37 52.99
C GLU A 739 -23.93 -1.64 53.80
N TRP A 740 -23.72 -2.76 53.12
CA TRP A 740 -23.38 -4.02 53.74
C TRP A 740 -22.44 -4.86 52.90
N TYR A 741 -21.43 -5.43 53.55
CA TYR A 741 -20.62 -6.50 52.99
C TYR A 741 -20.71 -7.73 53.88
N PHE A 742 -21.37 -8.76 53.37
CA PHE A 742 -21.35 -10.09 53.94
C PHE A 742 -20.06 -10.76 53.44
N GLY A 743 -19.08 -10.96 54.34
CA GLY A 743 -17.77 -11.54 53.98
C GLY A 743 -17.81 -13.01 53.50
N GLN A 744 -19.01 -13.53 53.26
CA GLN A 744 -19.32 -14.80 52.61
C GLN A 744 -20.27 -14.51 51.44
N ASN A 745 -20.35 -15.39 50.47
CA ASN A 745 -21.29 -15.19 49.36
C ASN A 745 -22.73 -15.33 49.86
N PHE A 746 -23.67 -14.55 49.30
CA PHE A 746 -25.12 -14.76 49.49
C PHE A 746 -25.62 -16.04 48.78
N GLY A 747 -24.75 -16.72 48.03
CA GLY A 747 -25.01 -17.97 47.34
C GLY A 747 -24.25 -18.02 46.02
N ASP A 748 -24.59 -19.00 45.19
CA ASP A 748 -24.15 -19.03 43.78
C ASP A 748 -25.03 -18.07 42.95
N ARG A 749 -25.17 -18.30 41.63
CA ARG A 749 -26.08 -17.55 40.73
C ARG A 749 -27.59 -17.72 41.02
N ARG A 750 -27.97 -18.08 42.26
CA ARG A 750 -29.29 -18.59 42.68
C ARG A 750 -29.83 -17.80 43.88
N PHE A 751 -29.93 -16.48 43.74
CA PHE A 751 -30.59 -15.63 44.72
C PHE A 751 -31.62 -14.71 44.04
N THR A 752 -32.58 -14.25 44.82
CA THR A 752 -33.56 -13.22 44.45
C THR A 752 -33.76 -12.26 45.63
N LEU A 753 -34.46 -11.15 45.39
CA LEU A 753 -34.84 -10.17 46.40
C LEU A 753 -36.36 -10.22 46.59
N ALA A 754 -36.82 -10.25 47.84
CA ALA A 754 -38.23 -10.16 48.20
C ALA A 754 -38.42 -9.98 49.72
N ASP A 755 -39.47 -9.27 50.12
CA ASP A 755 -39.90 -9.18 51.52
C ASP A 755 -40.41 -10.54 52.07
N VAL A 756 -39.51 -11.29 52.73
CA VAL A 756 -39.76 -12.63 53.28
C VAL A 756 -40.35 -12.53 54.69
N ASN A 757 -39.99 -11.49 55.43
CA ASN A 757 -40.36 -11.33 56.84
C ASN A 757 -41.55 -10.35 57.06
N GLY A 758 -42.05 -9.73 55.99
CA GLY A 758 -43.20 -8.84 56.00
C GLY A 758 -42.92 -7.46 56.61
N ASP A 759 -41.65 -7.02 56.67
CA ASP A 759 -41.27 -5.71 57.22
C ASP A 759 -41.27 -4.59 56.18
N GLY A 760 -41.55 -4.90 54.92
CA GLY A 760 -41.61 -3.95 53.81
C GLY A 760 -40.25 -3.64 53.17
N ALA A 761 -39.18 -4.29 53.62
CA ALA A 761 -37.87 -4.25 52.95
C ALA A 761 -37.60 -5.59 52.25
N ASP A 762 -36.96 -5.56 51.09
CA ASP A 762 -36.59 -6.78 50.38
C ASP A 762 -35.44 -7.51 51.08
N ASP A 763 -35.70 -8.77 51.45
CA ASP A 763 -34.70 -9.69 51.98
C ASP A 763 -33.98 -10.42 50.83
N ILE A 764 -32.71 -10.78 51.05
CA ILE A 764 -31.93 -11.58 50.10
C ILE A 764 -32.24 -13.06 50.31
N LEU A 765 -33.01 -13.66 49.40
CA LEU A 765 -33.40 -15.08 49.48
C LEU A 765 -32.50 -15.95 48.59
N THR A 766 -31.94 -17.01 49.16
CA THR A 766 -31.07 -17.98 48.50
C THR A 766 -31.47 -19.41 48.83
N GLY A 767 -31.15 -20.35 47.94
CA GLY A 767 -31.53 -21.76 48.08
C GLY A 767 -30.47 -22.72 47.53
N SER A 768 -30.19 -23.79 48.29
CA SER A 768 -29.35 -24.88 47.82
C SER A 768 -29.83 -26.21 48.37
N GLY A 769 -30.39 -27.04 47.48
CA GLY A 769 -30.98 -28.30 47.90
C GLY A 769 -32.27 -28.03 48.67
N THR A 770 -32.46 -28.64 49.84
CA THR A 770 -33.62 -28.35 50.69
C THR A 770 -33.38 -27.18 51.64
N VAL A 771 -32.16 -26.64 51.69
CA VAL A 771 -31.80 -25.55 52.61
C VAL A 771 -32.13 -24.22 51.93
N MET A 772 -33.04 -23.49 52.57
CA MET A 772 -33.38 -22.11 52.23
C MET A 772 -32.71 -21.18 53.22
N GLN A 773 -32.27 -20.01 52.78
CA GLN A 773 -31.70 -19.00 53.65
C GLN A 773 -32.14 -17.62 53.16
N ALA A 774 -32.59 -16.78 54.09
CA ALA A 774 -32.87 -15.37 53.80
C ALA A 774 -31.93 -14.49 54.62
N TYR A 775 -31.60 -13.30 54.12
CA TYR A 775 -30.79 -12.32 54.83
C TYR A 775 -31.48 -10.97 54.80
N SER A 776 -31.70 -10.40 55.98
CA SER A 776 -32.24 -9.05 56.12
C SER A 776 -31.09 -8.05 56.08
N VAL A 777 -31.15 -7.13 55.12
CA VAL A 777 -30.16 -6.05 54.98
C VAL A 777 -30.34 -5.03 56.09
N VAL A 778 -31.59 -4.72 56.48
CA VAL A 778 -31.93 -3.88 57.65
C VAL A 778 -31.19 -4.33 58.92
N THR A 779 -31.27 -5.63 59.24
CA THR A 779 -30.65 -6.18 60.46
C THR A 779 -29.21 -6.63 60.24
N LYS A 780 -28.77 -6.76 58.99
CA LYS A 780 -27.46 -7.32 58.57
C LYS A 780 -27.24 -8.72 59.12
N THR A 781 -28.31 -9.52 59.19
CA THR A 781 -28.28 -10.87 59.76
C THR A 781 -29.08 -11.87 58.92
N ALA A 782 -28.73 -13.14 59.06
CA ALA A 782 -29.47 -14.25 58.51
C ALA A 782 -30.82 -14.43 59.23
N ILE A 783 -31.89 -14.56 58.47
CA ILE A 783 -33.21 -14.98 58.94
C ILE A 783 -33.22 -16.52 58.96
N ASP A 784 -33.47 -17.11 60.12
CA ASP A 784 -33.61 -18.57 60.22
C ASP A 784 -34.82 -19.00 59.38
N MET A 785 -34.66 -20.01 58.52
CA MET A 785 -35.66 -20.42 57.54
C MET A 785 -35.95 -21.91 57.71
N GLU A 786 -37.22 -22.30 57.59
CA GLU A 786 -37.56 -23.71 57.46
C GLU A 786 -36.96 -24.29 56.16
N ASN A 787 -36.55 -25.55 56.21
CA ASN A 787 -36.12 -26.25 55.01
C ASN A 787 -37.31 -26.37 54.05
N ALA A 788 -37.04 -26.19 52.76
CA ALA A 788 -38.02 -26.46 51.74
C ALA A 788 -38.45 -27.95 51.79
N PRO A 789 -39.76 -28.24 51.65
CA PRO A 789 -40.29 -29.60 51.57
C PRO A 789 -39.62 -30.48 50.50
N SER A 790 -39.07 -29.87 49.45
CA SER A 790 -38.33 -30.56 48.39
C SER A 790 -37.08 -29.79 47.97
N ARG A 791 -36.25 -30.44 47.14
CA ARG A 791 -35.00 -29.86 46.64
C ARG A 791 -35.31 -28.61 45.79
N THR A 792 -34.44 -27.61 45.85
CA THR A 792 -34.46 -26.38 45.03
C THR A 792 -33.15 -26.28 44.27
N CYS A 793 -33.21 -25.85 43.01
CA CYS A 793 -32.10 -26.00 42.09
C CYS A 793 -31.80 -24.80 41.20
N ASP A 794 -32.82 -24.07 40.79
CA ASP A 794 -32.68 -22.87 39.99
C ASP A 794 -33.19 -21.61 40.70
N ARG A 795 -33.30 -20.51 39.97
CA ARG A 795 -33.74 -19.20 40.46
C ARG A 795 -35.16 -19.27 41.04
N PHE A 796 -35.37 -18.49 42.10
CA PHE A 796 -36.71 -18.17 42.61
C PHE A 796 -37.31 -17.05 41.76
N HIS A 797 -38.49 -17.30 41.20
CA HIS A 797 -39.30 -16.26 40.58
C HIS A 797 -40.41 -15.85 41.56
N PRO A 798 -40.42 -14.61 42.06
CA PRO A 798 -41.50 -14.13 42.92
C PRO A 798 -42.77 -13.93 42.08
N ARG A 799 -43.92 -14.30 42.65
CA ARG A 799 -45.25 -13.89 42.18
C ARG A 799 -45.67 -12.70 43.04
N THR A 800 -45.88 -11.56 42.41
CA THR A 800 -45.92 -10.21 43.01
C THR A 800 -46.99 -9.99 44.09
N ASP A 801 -48.01 -10.85 44.17
CA ASP A 801 -49.20 -10.53 44.97
C ASP A 801 -49.36 -11.35 46.26
N ASP A 802 -48.62 -12.47 46.43
CA ASP A 802 -48.91 -13.47 47.48
C ASP A 802 -47.68 -14.06 48.22
N HIS A 803 -46.48 -13.48 48.12
CA HIS A 803 -45.24 -14.09 48.65
C HIS A 803 -45.01 -15.56 48.18
N VAL A 804 -45.46 -15.87 46.97
CA VAL A 804 -45.30 -17.19 46.35
C VAL A 804 -44.07 -17.18 45.44
N PHE A 805 -43.19 -18.15 45.61
CA PHE A 805 -41.94 -18.29 44.87
C PHE A 805 -41.92 -19.59 44.10
N VAL A 806 -41.63 -19.54 42.80
CA VAL A 806 -41.52 -20.73 41.95
C VAL A 806 -40.06 -21.08 41.72
N THR A 807 -39.73 -22.36 41.78
CA THR A 807 -38.41 -22.95 41.50
C THR A 807 -38.59 -24.34 40.89
N ASP A 808 -37.55 -24.92 40.28
CA ASP A 808 -37.50 -26.35 39.94
C ASP A 808 -36.86 -27.18 41.07
N ASP A 809 -37.10 -28.50 41.03
CA ASP A 809 -36.57 -29.46 42.00
C ASP A 809 -35.32 -30.24 41.55
N CYS A 810 -34.63 -29.79 40.49
CA CYS A 810 -33.56 -30.48 39.72
C CYS A 810 -33.98 -31.75 38.99
N ASP A 811 -35.04 -32.43 39.42
CA ASP A 811 -35.24 -33.82 39.07
C ASP A 811 -36.37 -33.96 38.05
N SER A 812 -37.55 -33.42 38.36
CA SER A 812 -38.75 -33.71 37.59
C SER A 812 -39.93 -32.77 37.82
N SER A 813 -39.83 -31.69 38.58
CA SER A 813 -40.99 -30.81 38.83
C SER A 813 -40.63 -29.35 39.04
N PHE A 814 -41.54 -28.47 38.61
CA PHE A 814 -41.63 -27.12 39.15
C PHE A 814 -42.43 -27.15 40.44
N VAL A 815 -42.02 -26.35 41.42
CA VAL A 815 -42.60 -26.28 42.74
C VAL A 815 -42.77 -24.82 43.12
N ALA A 816 -43.96 -24.47 43.63
CA ALA A 816 -44.20 -23.17 44.21
C ALA A 816 -44.25 -23.25 45.73
N TYR A 817 -43.61 -22.30 46.39
CA TYR A 817 -43.59 -22.16 47.83
C TYR A 817 -44.21 -20.84 48.25
N HIS A 818 -45.08 -20.87 49.25
CA HIS A 818 -45.45 -19.69 50.00
C HIS A 818 -44.41 -19.49 51.09
N ILE A 819 -43.72 -18.35 51.07
CA ILE A 819 -42.65 -18.04 52.02
C ILE A 819 -43.02 -16.80 52.82
N LYS A 820 -43.21 -16.96 54.13
CA LYS A 820 -43.54 -15.83 55.02
C LYS A 820 -43.09 -16.07 56.45
N ASN A 821 -42.41 -15.12 57.08
CA ASN A 821 -41.97 -15.20 58.48
C ASN A 821 -41.23 -16.51 58.80
N SER A 822 -40.24 -16.87 57.97
CA SER A 822 -39.46 -18.12 58.09
C SER A 822 -40.18 -19.43 57.73
N TYR A 823 -41.49 -19.38 57.47
CA TYR A 823 -42.31 -20.55 57.11
C TYR A 823 -42.26 -20.79 55.60
N VAL A 824 -42.07 -22.05 55.20
CA VAL A 824 -42.03 -22.48 53.80
C VAL A 824 -43.05 -23.59 53.55
N GLU A 825 -44.10 -23.29 52.78
CA GLU A 825 -45.16 -24.25 52.43
C GLU A 825 -45.24 -24.47 50.93
N GLU A 826 -45.28 -25.73 50.49
CA GLU A 826 -45.54 -26.06 49.09
C GLU A 826 -46.99 -25.74 48.71
N VAL A 827 -47.17 -24.82 47.77
CA VAL A 827 -48.48 -24.42 47.24
C VAL A 827 -48.95 -25.40 46.18
N TRP A 828 -48.06 -25.74 45.25
CA TRP A 828 -48.33 -26.67 44.16
C TRP A 828 -47.04 -27.27 43.62
N ARG A 829 -47.22 -28.37 42.87
CA ARG A 829 -46.16 -29.07 42.16
C ARG A 829 -46.64 -29.45 40.76
N LEU A 830 -45.84 -29.11 39.76
CA LEU A 830 -46.07 -29.45 38.37
C LEU A 830 -44.96 -30.39 37.89
N PRO A 831 -45.24 -31.69 37.70
CA PRO A 831 -44.26 -32.62 37.16
C PRO A 831 -43.99 -32.35 35.68
N TYR A 832 -42.73 -32.46 35.27
CA TYR A 832 -42.26 -32.43 33.88
C TYR A 832 -41.41 -33.65 33.54
N GLU A 833 -41.44 -34.07 32.28
CA GLU A 833 -40.67 -35.22 31.80
C GLU A 833 -39.28 -34.82 31.29
N HIS A 834 -38.24 -35.26 32.01
CA HIS A 834 -36.83 -35.29 31.59
C HIS A 834 -36.29 -33.94 31.06
N ILE A 835 -35.81 -33.10 31.98
CA ILE A 835 -35.05 -31.89 31.63
C ILE A 835 -33.58 -32.09 32.02
N ILE A 836 -32.65 -31.69 31.15
CA ILE A 836 -31.20 -31.73 31.43
C ILE A 836 -30.77 -30.48 32.22
N SER A 837 -31.54 -29.39 32.16
CA SER A 837 -31.33 -28.13 32.92
C SER A 837 -32.46 -27.13 32.62
N THR A 838 -33.30 -26.76 33.59
CA THR A 838 -34.40 -25.75 33.49
C THR A 838 -33.93 -24.32 33.72
N ARG A 839 -32.68 -23.97 33.37
CA ARG A 839 -32.03 -22.65 33.65
C ARG A 839 -32.82 -21.39 33.23
N ASN A 840 -33.96 -21.56 32.55
CA ASN A 840 -34.86 -20.53 32.02
C ASN A 840 -36.31 -20.96 32.16
N PHE A 841 -37.04 -20.28 33.03
CA PHE A 841 -38.49 -20.24 32.99
C PHE A 841 -38.98 -18.83 33.28
N ALA A 842 -40.18 -18.51 32.79
CA ALA A 842 -40.85 -17.24 33.04
C ALA A 842 -42.30 -17.52 33.45
N ILE A 843 -42.86 -16.60 34.24
CA ILE A 843 -44.26 -16.64 34.68
C ILE A 843 -44.92 -15.33 34.27
N GLY A 844 -46.03 -15.42 33.57
CA GLY A 844 -46.80 -14.27 33.13
C GLY A 844 -48.01 -14.70 32.32
N ASP A 845 -49.01 -13.83 32.26
CA ASP A 845 -50.24 -13.98 31.45
C ASP A 845 -49.89 -13.75 29.99
N SER A 846 -49.63 -14.80 29.22
CA SER A 846 -49.20 -14.70 27.82
C SER A 846 -50.34 -14.95 26.83
N ASP A 847 -51.41 -15.65 27.22
CA ASP A 847 -52.61 -15.79 26.38
C ASP A 847 -53.68 -14.73 26.66
N ASN A 848 -53.41 -13.83 27.60
CA ASN A 848 -54.21 -12.65 27.93
C ASN A 848 -55.61 -13.02 28.46
N ASP A 849 -55.73 -14.14 29.15
CA ASP A 849 -56.97 -14.60 29.79
C ASP A 849 -57.14 -14.11 31.25
N GLY A 850 -56.11 -13.47 31.80
CA GLY A 850 -56.05 -12.95 33.17
C GLY A 850 -55.48 -13.94 34.19
N VAL A 851 -55.10 -15.14 33.78
CA VAL A 851 -54.32 -16.13 34.53
C VAL A 851 -52.87 -16.04 34.06
N ALA A 852 -51.93 -16.56 34.86
CA ALA A 852 -50.52 -16.54 34.48
C ALA A 852 -50.08 -17.94 34.07
N GLU A 853 -49.27 -18.04 33.02
CA GLU A 853 -48.75 -19.30 32.51
C GLU A 853 -47.28 -19.46 32.89
N LEU A 854 -46.85 -20.71 33.00
CA LEU A 854 -45.47 -21.10 33.18
C LEU A 854 -44.84 -21.46 31.84
N HIS A 855 -43.74 -20.80 31.50
CA HIS A 855 -43.03 -20.92 30.24
C HIS A 855 -41.62 -21.45 30.46
N TRP A 856 -41.16 -22.43 29.69
CA TRP A 856 -39.76 -22.89 29.78
C TRP A 856 -39.28 -23.60 28.51
N GLY A 857 -37.96 -23.79 28.42
CA GLY A 857 -37.33 -24.60 27.38
C GLY A 857 -37.15 -26.06 27.79
N ARG A 858 -37.54 -26.99 26.92
CA ARG A 858 -37.30 -28.43 27.11
C ARG A 858 -36.25 -28.94 26.12
N LEU A 859 -35.22 -29.62 26.63
CA LEU A 859 -34.16 -30.25 25.83
C LEU A 859 -34.35 -31.77 25.78
N HIS A 860 -34.36 -32.36 24.58
CA HIS A 860 -34.50 -33.82 24.42
C HIS A 860 -33.13 -34.54 24.49
N ARG A 861 -33.00 -35.59 25.31
CA ARG A 861 -31.72 -36.31 25.61
C ARG A 861 -30.99 -36.91 24.40
N HIS A 862 -31.65 -37.11 23.27
CA HIS A 862 -31.12 -37.85 22.13
C HIS A 862 -31.29 -37.15 20.78
N ALA A 863 -31.93 -35.99 20.78
CA ALA A 863 -32.10 -35.18 19.60
C ALA A 863 -31.53 -33.80 19.92
N ASN A 864 -30.86 -33.19 18.96
CA ASN A 864 -30.57 -31.76 18.98
C ASN A 864 -31.90 -30.98 18.86
N ASN A 865 -32.87 -31.20 19.75
CA ASN A 865 -34.21 -30.63 19.74
C ASN A 865 -34.47 -29.88 21.04
N SER A 866 -35.05 -28.69 20.90
CA SER A 866 -35.48 -27.86 22.01
C SER A 866 -36.88 -27.31 21.74
N SER A 867 -37.85 -27.61 22.59
CA SER A 867 -39.21 -27.04 22.49
C SER A 867 -39.41 -25.90 23.50
N LEU A 868 -40.18 -24.90 23.10
CA LEU A 868 -40.79 -23.94 24.02
C LEU A 868 -42.08 -24.55 24.54
N VAL A 869 -42.24 -24.58 25.86
CA VAL A 869 -43.35 -25.24 26.54
C VAL A 869 -44.11 -24.19 27.35
N VAL A 870 -45.44 -24.20 27.23
CA VAL A 870 -46.35 -23.31 27.95
C VAL A 870 -47.41 -24.12 28.68
N TYR A 871 -47.52 -23.89 29.98
CA TYR A 871 -48.52 -24.51 30.84
C TYR A 871 -49.32 -23.46 31.58
N GLU A 872 -50.59 -23.75 31.77
CA GLU A 872 -51.40 -23.04 32.76
C GLU A 872 -50.78 -23.20 34.15
N ALA A 873 -50.51 -22.08 34.83
CA ALA A 873 -50.05 -22.19 36.20
C ALA A 873 -51.18 -22.78 37.07
N PRO A 874 -50.84 -23.59 38.09
CA PRO A 874 -51.85 -24.16 38.98
C PRO A 874 -52.75 -23.08 39.63
N PRO A 875 -54.03 -23.41 39.90
CA PRO A 875 -54.59 -24.77 40.02
C PRO A 875 -55.08 -25.41 38.72
N MET A 876 -55.03 -24.73 37.57
CA MET A 876 -55.51 -25.23 36.28
C MET A 876 -54.45 -25.99 35.48
N ALA A 877 -53.49 -26.64 36.15
CA ALA A 877 -52.31 -27.31 35.58
C ALA A 877 -52.63 -28.19 34.35
N ALA A 878 -52.52 -27.60 33.18
CA ALA A 878 -52.74 -28.24 31.89
C ALA A 878 -51.68 -27.72 30.93
N LEU A 879 -51.18 -28.61 30.07
CA LEU A 879 -50.38 -28.21 28.92
C LEU A 879 -51.24 -27.31 28.04
N SER A 880 -50.89 -26.03 27.93
CA SER A 880 -51.54 -25.13 26.98
C SER A 880 -51.07 -25.52 25.58
N TRP A 881 -49.75 -25.50 25.36
CA TRP A 881 -49.12 -26.00 24.13
C TRP A 881 -47.62 -26.26 24.29
N GLU A 882 -47.05 -27.00 23.34
CA GLU A 882 -45.61 -27.22 23.20
C GLU A 882 -45.24 -27.02 21.73
N ALA A 883 -44.24 -26.18 21.45
CA ALA A 883 -43.73 -26.00 20.10
C ALA A 883 -42.98 -27.27 19.66
N LYS A 884 -43.75 -28.13 18.98
CA LYS A 884 -43.35 -29.31 18.20
C LYS A 884 -42.24 -29.03 17.19
N ASN A 885 -42.39 -27.88 16.54
CA ASN A 885 -41.78 -27.53 15.27
C ASN A 885 -40.30 -27.21 15.43
N ASN A 886 -39.47 -28.25 15.42
CA ASN A 886 -38.02 -28.13 15.33
C ASN A 886 -37.52 -28.25 13.88
N HIS A 887 -38.37 -27.92 12.91
CA HIS A 887 -37.99 -28.09 11.52
C HIS A 887 -37.06 -26.94 11.10
N GLU A 888 -35.92 -27.27 10.52
CA GLU A 888 -35.09 -26.25 9.86
C GLU A 888 -35.82 -25.79 8.59
N LEU A 889 -35.87 -24.49 8.36
CA LEU A 889 -36.58 -23.87 7.25
C LEU A 889 -35.61 -23.47 6.13
N TYR A 890 -35.97 -23.80 4.90
CA TYR A 890 -35.16 -23.51 3.72
C TYR A 890 -36.00 -22.84 2.64
N ALA A 891 -35.44 -21.81 2.00
CA ALA A 891 -36.10 -21.17 0.87
C ALA A 891 -36.22 -22.14 -0.32
N ALA A 892 -37.39 -22.18 -0.95
CA ALA A 892 -37.68 -22.99 -2.15
C ALA A 892 -37.78 -22.15 -3.43
N GLY A 893 -37.85 -20.82 -3.31
CA GLY A 893 -38.06 -19.89 -4.41
C GLY A 893 -39.48 -19.35 -4.48
N PHE A 894 -39.94 -18.99 -5.68
CA PHE A 894 -41.24 -18.37 -5.90
C PHE A 894 -42.11 -19.27 -6.78
N ALA A 895 -43.32 -19.60 -6.31
CA ALA A 895 -44.27 -20.43 -7.05
C ALA A 895 -45.37 -19.59 -7.69
N ASN A 896 -45.65 -19.85 -8.96
CA ASN A 896 -46.85 -19.35 -9.65
C ASN A 896 -48.03 -20.25 -9.34
N LEU A 897 -49.16 -19.65 -8.98
CA LEU A 897 -50.40 -20.33 -8.63
C LEU A 897 -51.47 -20.17 -9.71
N PRO A 898 -52.51 -21.03 -9.76
CA PRO A 898 -53.57 -21.00 -10.78
C PRO A 898 -54.35 -19.69 -10.88
N ASN A 899 -54.29 -18.86 -9.83
CA ASN A 899 -54.94 -17.55 -9.76
C ASN A 899 -54.04 -16.40 -10.24
N ASN A 900 -52.94 -16.69 -10.94
CA ASN A 900 -51.89 -15.75 -11.36
C ASN A 900 -51.20 -15.02 -10.19
N GLN A 901 -51.18 -15.60 -9.00
CA GLN A 901 -50.36 -15.09 -7.89
C GLN A 901 -49.01 -15.79 -7.86
N THR A 902 -47.96 -15.02 -7.55
CA THR A 902 -46.61 -15.56 -7.33
C THR A 902 -46.24 -15.40 -5.86
N LEU A 903 -46.13 -16.52 -5.15
CA LEU A 903 -45.88 -16.55 -3.70
C LEU A 903 -44.46 -17.04 -3.37
N PRO A 904 -43.80 -16.47 -2.35
CA PRO A 904 -42.55 -17.00 -1.82
C PRO A 904 -42.83 -18.30 -1.05
N MET A 905 -42.00 -19.30 -1.28
CA MET A 905 -42.18 -20.65 -0.78
C MET A 905 -41.00 -21.11 0.06
N VAL A 906 -41.30 -21.81 1.14
CA VAL A 906 -40.34 -22.30 2.13
C VAL A 906 -40.68 -23.76 2.42
N PHE A 907 -39.69 -24.63 2.52
CA PHE A 907 -39.90 -26.00 2.97
C PHE A 907 -39.20 -26.25 4.30
N SER A 908 -39.73 -27.21 5.05
CA SER A 908 -39.16 -27.61 6.32
C SER A 908 -38.46 -28.96 6.24
N THR A 909 -37.43 -29.18 7.05
CA THR A 909 -36.71 -30.45 7.12
C THR A 909 -36.70 -30.99 8.55
N SER A 910 -37.03 -32.27 8.70
CA SER A 910 -37.19 -32.92 10.00
C SER A 910 -37.16 -34.45 9.90
N ASP A 911 -37.15 -35.12 11.06
CA ASP A 911 -37.44 -36.56 11.19
C ASP A 911 -38.92 -36.88 10.88
N ASP A 912 -39.80 -35.88 10.95
CA ASP A 912 -41.20 -35.93 10.51
C ASP A 912 -41.33 -35.59 9.01
N PRO A 913 -42.45 -35.94 8.34
CA PRO A 913 -42.69 -35.57 6.94
C PRO A 913 -42.48 -34.07 6.71
N SER A 914 -41.69 -33.74 5.70
CA SER A 914 -41.38 -32.35 5.36
C SER A 914 -42.62 -31.61 4.84
N GLU A 915 -42.80 -30.37 5.26
CA GLU A 915 -43.94 -29.52 4.90
C GLU A 915 -43.50 -28.33 4.03
N LEU A 916 -44.45 -27.79 3.25
CA LEU A 916 -44.26 -26.64 2.39
C LEU A 916 -45.17 -25.48 2.85
N PHE A 917 -44.57 -24.31 3.00
CA PHE A 917 -45.18 -23.11 3.54
C PHE A 917 -45.03 -21.96 2.54
N THR A 918 -45.97 -21.03 2.57
CA THR A 918 -45.74 -19.70 2.00
C THR A 918 -45.39 -18.69 3.08
N LEU A 919 -44.52 -17.75 2.72
CA LEU A 919 -44.24 -16.60 3.55
C LEU A 919 -45.23 -15.48 3.20
N THR A 920 -46.14 -15.15 4.11
CA THR A 920 -47.05 -14.02 3.92
C THR A 920 -46.80 -12.94 4.98
N ASN A 921 -47.12 -11.68 4.62
CA ASN A 921 -47.14 -10.57 5.58
C ASN A 921 -48.34 -10.67 6.54
N THR A 922 -49.26 -11.60 6.30
CA THR A 922 -50.46 -11.82 7.10
C THR A 922 -50.26 -13.04 7.99
N ASP A 923 -49.73 -12.78 9.18
CA ASP A 923 -49.99 -13.50 10.41
C ASP A 923 -49.76 -15.00 10.56
N ASN A 924 -49.35 -15.76 9.54
CA ASN A 924 -48.86 -17.14 9.71
C ASN A 924 -48.13 -17.64 8.46
N PHE A 925 -47.30 -18.66 8.65
CA PHE A 925 -47.01 -19.60 7.56
C PHE A 925 -48.32 -20.26 7.16
N GLU A 926 -48.92 -19.83 6.05
CA GLU A 926 -50.04 -20.58 5.50
C GLU A 926 -49.47 -21.88 4.91
N THR A 927 -49.80 -23.00 5.54
CA THR A 927 -49.56 -24.32 4.96
C THR A 927 -50.40 -24.40 3.69
N ILE A 928 -49.75 -24.29 2.53
CA ILE A 928 -50.48 -24.31 1.26
C ILE A 928 -51.09 -25.68 1.04
N ASN A 929 -50.47 -26.76 1.54
CA ASN A 929 -51.06 -28.10 1.59
C ASN A 929 -50.26 -29.06 2.49
N ASN A 930 -50.95 -29.99 3.16
CA ASN A 930 -50.34 -31.00 4.01
C ASN A 930 -50.00 -32.24 3.19
N PHE A 931 -48.97 -32.15 2.33
CA PHE A 931 -48.51 -33.29 1.54
C PHE A 931 -47.33 -33.94 2.25
N PRO A 932 -47.46 -35.19 2.72
CA PRO A 932 -46.29 -35.93 3.17
C PRO A 932 -45.41 -36.17 1.95
N VAL A 933 -44.32 -35.41 1.83
CA VAL A 933 -43.24 -35.77 0.90
C VAL A 933 -42.76 -37.16 1.37
N PRO A 934 -42.74 -38.20 0.51
CA PRO A 934 -42.44 -39.57 0.91
C PRO A 934 -41.04 -39.77 1.53
N ASN A 935 -40.22 -38.72 1.53
CA ASN A 935 -38.86 -38.69 2.01
C ASN A 935 -38.78 -38.01 3.38
N GLU A 936 -38.19 -38.70 4.35
CA GLU A 936 -37.64 -38.05 5.55
C GLU A 936 -36.40 -37.22 5.11
N HIS A 937 -36.26 -36.01 5.67
CA HIS A 937 -35.20 -35.03 5.36
C HIS A 937 -35.07 -34.64 3.86
N ILE A 938 -35.88 -33.68 3.39
CA ILE A 938 -35.60 -33.01 2.11
C ILE A 938 -34.24 -32.31 2.18
N ARG A 939 -33.41 -32.49 1.15
CA ARG A 939 -32.11 -31.82 1.02
C ARG A 939 -32.17 -30.62 0.09
N ASP A 940 -32.92 -30.74 -1.00
CA ASP A 940 -33.02 -29.72 -2.03
C ASP A 940 -34.42 -29.78 -2.65
N ALA A 941 -34.94 -28.61 -3.02
CA ALA A 941 -36.27 -28.42 -3.56
C ALA A 941 -36.24 -27.35 -4.64
N LEU A 942 -36.93 -27.60 -5.75
CA LEU A 942 -37.01 -26.70 -6.89
C LEU A 942 -38.47 -26.49 -7.27
N LEU A 943 -38.85 -25.23 -7.40
CA LEU A 943 -40.16 -24.81 -7.91
C LEU A 943 -40.02 -24.35 -9.36
N ALA A 944 -40.81 -24.92 -10.25
CA ALA A 944 -40.86 -24.52 -11.64
C ALA A 944 -42.15 -25.01 -12.31
N ASP A 945 -42.51 -24.41 -13.44
CA ASP A 945 -43.60 -24.89 -14.30
C ASP A 945 -43.05 -25.97 -15.25
N PHE A 946 -43.09 -27.23 -14.79
CA PHE A 946 -42.55 -28.36 -15.55
C PHE A 946 -43.50 -28.77 -16.68
N ASN A 947 -44.81 -28.62 -16.51
CA ASN A 947 -45.77 -29.09 -17.51
C ASN A 947 -46.13 -28.02 -18.57
N GLY A 948 -45.72 -26.76 -18.36
CA GLY A 948 -45.94 -25.62 -19.24
C GLY A 948 -47.36 -25.00 -19.15
N ASP A 949 -48.08 -25.22 -18.05
CA ASP A 949 -49.45 -24.71 -17.85
C ASP A 949 -49.53 -23.34 -17.16
N GLY A 950 -48.39 -22.79 -16.75
CA GLY A 950 -48.25 -21.52 -16.05
C GLY A 950 -48.27 -21.62 -14.52
N ILE A 951 -48.44 -22.81 -13.95
CA ILE A 951 -48.45 -23.09 -12.52
C ILE A 951 -47.14 -23.78 -12.14
N SER A 952 -46.57 -23.44 -10.99
CA SER A 952 -45.34 -24.09 -10.53
C SER A 952 -45.64 -25.41 -9.82
N GLU A 953 -44.96 -26.48 -10.23
CA GLU A 953 -44.85 -27.71 -9.45
C GLU A 953 -43.59 -27.72 -8.58
N LEU A 954 -43.61 -28.60 -7.58
CA LEU A 954 -42.50 -28.85 -6.68
C LEU A 954 -41.77 -30.14 -7.03
N ALA A 955 -40.48 -30.02 -7.27
CA ALA A 955 -39.51 -31.10 -7.33
C ALA A 955 -38.71 -31.16 -6.02
N ALA A 956 -38.64 -32.31 -5.35
CA ALA A 956 -37.87 -32.46 -4.10
C ALA A 956 -37.03 -33.74 -4.05
N VAL A 957 -35.87 -33.67 -3.39
CA VAL A 957 -34.94 -34.79 -3.18
C VAL A 957 -34.70 -35.03 -1.69
N GLY A 958 -34.81 -36.29 -1.25
CA GLY A 958 -34.62 -36.73 0.13
C GLY A 958 -33.23 -37.24 0.51
N ARG A 959 -32.98 -37.42 1.82
CA ARG A 959 -31.69 -37.88 2.40
C ARG A 959 -31.60 -39.39 2.68
N ASN A 960 -32.70 -40.13 2.66
CA ASN A 960 -32.69 -41.54 3.05
C ASN A 960 -31.92 -42.42 2.05
N TYR A 961 -31.63 -43.68 2.41
CA TYR A 961 -30.98 -44.71 1.56
C TYR A 961 -31.66 -44.94 0.18
N LEU A 962 -32.78 -44.26 -0.05
CA LEU A 962 -33.59 -44.19 -1.25
C LEU A 962 -33.54 -42.75 -1.76
N PHE A 963 -32.85 -42.53 -2.88
CA PHE A 963 -33.01 -41.33 -3.69
C PHE A 963 -34.40 -41.39 -4.32
N SER A 964 -35.32 -40.51 -3.91
CA SER A 964 -36.59 -40.38 -4.59
C SER A 964 -36.85 -38.96 -5.09
N TYR A 965 -37.20 -38.86 -6.36
CA TYR A 965 -37.67 -37.64 -7.01
C TYR A 965 -39.19 -37.67 -7.03
N ASN A 966 -39.79 -36.66 -6.40
CA ASN A 966 -41.24 -36.52 -6.34
C ASN A 966 -41.63 -35.21 -7.01
N LEU A 967 -42.61 -35.28 -7.91
CA LEU A 967 -43.24 -34.12 -8.55
C LEU A 967 -44.65 -33.96 -8.02
N LEU A 968 -44.99 -32.78 -7.51
CA LEU A 968 -46.34 -32.44 -7.09
C LEU A 968 -47.13 -31.87 -8.27
N VAL A 969 -48.11 -32.61 -8.79
CA VAL A 969 -49.03 -32.15 -9.85
C VAL A 969 -50.46 -32.25 -9.32
N GLU A 970 -51.26 -31.18 -9.43
CA GLU A 970 -52.67 -31.14 -9.00
C GLU A 970 -52.91 -31.78 -7.62
N ASP A 971 -52.18 -31.33 -6.60
CA ASP A 971 -52.28 -31.81 -5.21
C ASP A 971 -51.90 -33.29 -4.98
N THR A 972 -51.17 -33.91 -5.92
CA THR A 972 -50.70 -35.30 -5.76
C THR A 972 -49.21 -35.43 -6.07
N PHE A 973 -48.44 -36.00 -5.14
CA PHE A 973 -47.05 -36.36 -5.41
C PHE A 973 -46.96 -37.65 -6.22
N PHE A 974 -46.19 -37.59 -7.30
CA PHE A 974 -45.78 -38.75 -8.07
C PHE A 974 -44.30 -39.00 -7.82
N SER A 975 -43.96 -40.18 -7.29
CA SER A 975 -42.57 -40.62 -7.32
C SER A 975 -42.24 -41.02 -8.75
N LEU A 976 -41.38 -40.22 -9.39
CA LEU A 976 -40.98 -40.40 -10.79
C LEU A 976 -39.70 -41.23 -10.91
N LEU A 977 -38.87 -41.22 -9.85
CA LEU A 977 -37.67 -42.02 -9.76
C LEU A 977 -37.43 -42.41 -8.31
N ASP A 978 -37.20 -43.69 -8.04
CA ASP A 978 -36.82 -44.20 -6.72
C ASP A 978 -35.64 -45.17 -6.87
N ARG A 979 -34.51 -44.87 -6.21
CA ARG A 979 -33.26 -45.64 -6.31
C ARG A 979 -32.62 -45.85 -4.94
N ASN A 980 -32.32 -47.10 -4.61
CA ASN A 980 -31.41 -47.45 -3.50
C ASN A 980 -29.97 -47.02 -3.85
N SER A 981 -29.65 -45.75 -3.64
CA SER A 981 -28.30 -45.21 -3.80
C SER A 981 -27.98 -44.35 -2.58
N SER A 982 -26.70 -44.18 -2.26
CA SER A 982 -26.27 -43.26 -1.20
C SER A 982 -25.74 -41.98 -1.85
N PRO A 983 -26.61 -41.05 -2.30
CA PRO A 983 -26.17 -39.79 -2.84
C PRO A 983 -25.77 -38.90 -1.66
N PHE A 984 -24.50 -38.96 -1.26
CA PHE A 984 -23.95 -37.96 -0.33
C PHE A 984 -23.99 -36.54 -0.92
N TYR A 985 -24.27 -36.37 -2.23
CA TYR A 985 -24.45 -35.11 -2.94
C TYR A 985 -25.45 -35.31 -4.10
N SER A 986 -26.60 -34.63 -4.05
CA SER A 986 -27.59 -34.54 -5.13
C SER A 986 -28.18 -33.14 -5.09
N TYR A 987 -28.10 -32.41 -6.20
CA TYR A 987 -28.65 -31.06 -6.34
C TYR A 987 -29.49 -30.98 -7.60
N LEU A 988 -30.57 -30.21 -7.55
CA LEU A 988 -31.50 -30.08 -8.67
C LEU A 988 -31.30 -28.77 -9.43
N ARG A 989 -31.36 -28.87 -10.76
CA ARG A 989 -31.50 -27.74 -11.68
C ARG A 989 -32.50 -28.12 -12.76
N LEU A 990 -33.43 -27.22 -13.08
CA LEU A 990 -34.27 -27.33 -14.26
C LEU A 990 -33.59 -26.63 -15.42
N ILE A 991 -33.57 -27.28 -16.57
CA ILE A 991 -33.12 -26.70 -17.83
C ILE A 991 -34.10 -27.05 -18.95
N TYR A 992 -34.07 -26.27 -20.01
CA TYR A 992 -34.68 -26.61 -21.30
C TYR A 992 -33.53 -26.69 -22.30
N LEU A 993 -33.34 -27.86 -22.91
CA LEU A 993 -32.33 -27.99 -23.96
C LEU A 993 -32.85 -27.30 -25.22
N GLN A 994 -32.01 -26.56 -25.97
CA GLN A 994 -32.49 -25.74 -27.09
C GLN A 994 -33.27 -26.53 -28.18
N ASN A 995 -33.01 -27.83 -28.29
CA ASN A 995 -33.69 -28.73 -29.24
C ASN A 995 -34.74 -29.65 -28.61
N ASP A 996 -35.04 -29.49 -27.32
CA ASP A 996 -36.07 -30.24 -26.61
C ASP A 996 -36.99 -29.30 -25.81
N ASN A 997 -38.27 -29.27 -26.17
CA ASN A 997 -39.27 -28.48 -25.45
C ASN A 997 -39.69 -29.12 -24.12
N SER A 998 -39.10 -30.27 -23.75
CA SER A 998 -39.41 -30.98 -22.51
C SER A 998 -38.42 -30.56 -21.41
N PRO A 999 -38.92 -30.22 -20.20
CA PRO A 999 -38.06 -29.87 -19.07
C PRO A 999 -37.10 -31.01 -18.69
N LYS A 1000 -35.82 -30.70 -18.50
CA LYS A 1000 -34.83 -31.65 -17.97
C LYS A 1000 -34.40 -31.25 -16.58
N LEU A 1001 -34.42 -32.21 -15.69
CA LEU A 1001 -33.89 -32.10 -14.34
C LEU A 1001 -32.47 -32.65 -14.33
N LEU A 1002 -31.50 -31.83 -13.92
CA LEU A 1002 -30.14 -32.29 -13.72
C LEU A 1002 -29.98 -32.78 -12.29
N ASN A 1003 -29.44 -33.99 -12.17
CA ASN A 1003 -29.06 -34.59 -10.90
C ASN A 1003 -27.55 -34.88 -10.92
N ALA A 1004 -26.79 -34.16 -10.11
CA ALA A 1004 -25.36 -34.42 -9.94
C ALA A 1004 -25.11 -35.32 -8.74
N THR A 1005 -24.48 -36.48 -8.96
CA THR A 1005 -24.01 -37.38 -7.91
C THR A 1005 -22.52 -37.16 -7.59
N ASN A 1006 -21.88 -38.08 -6.87
CA ASN A 1006 -20.43 -38.02 -6.59
C ASN A 1006 -19.53 -38.28 -7.81
N GLN A 1007 -20.04 -38.88 -8.88
CA GLN A 1007 -19.22 -39.34 -10.02
C GLN A 1007 -19.86 -39.10 -11.39
N GLU A 1008 -21.13 -38.67 -11.44
CA GLU A 1008 -21.84 -38.44 -12.70
C GLU A 1008 -22.90 -37.34 -12.57
N VAL A 1009 -23.19 -36.65 -13.68
CA VAL A 1009 -24.38 -35.81 -13.84
C VAL A 1009 -25.36 -36.54 -14.74
N GLU A 1010 -26.60 -36.69 -14.28
CA GLU A 1010 -27.70 -37.29 -15.03
C GLU A 1010 -28.66 -36.20 -15.50
N PHE A 1011 -29.05 -36.25 -16.78
CA PHE A 1011 -30.15 -35.47 -17.34
C PHE A 1011 -31.39 -36.35 -17.31
N ILE A 1012 -32.37 -35.95 -16.52
CA ILE A 1012 -33.59 -36.70 -16.26
C ILE A 1012 -34.75 -35.94 -16.89
N ASP A 1013 -35.56 -36.60 -17.71
CA ASP A 1013 -36.80 -36.01 -18.19
C ASP A 1013 -37.74 -35.75 -17.00
N ALA A 1014 -38.09 -34.48 -16.76
CA ALA A 1014 -38.71 -34.09 -15.49
C ALA A 1014 -40.15 -34.61 -15.33
N LEU A 1015 -40.81 -35.00 -16.44
CA LEU A 1015 -42.18 -35.50 -16.45
C LEU A 1015 -42.25 -37.03 -16.43
N SER A 1016 -41.34 -37.72 -17.12
CA SER A 1016 -41.32 -39.19 -17.20
C SER A 1016 -40.37 -39.86 -16.21
N GLY A 1017 -39.41 -39.13 -15.63
CA GLY A 1017 -38.37 -39.66 -14.74
C GLY A 1017 -37.30 -40.49 -15.45
N GLY A 1018 -37.31 -40.54 -16.78
CA GLY A 1018 -36.33 -41.27 -17.58
C GLY A 1018 -34.98 -40.56 -17.62
N VAL A 1019 -33.88 -41.29 -17.35
CA VAL A 1019 -32.53 -40.77 -17.55
C VAL A 1019 -32.18 -40.83 -19.04
N GLU A 1020 -31.81 -39.69 -19.61
CA GLU A 1020 -31.55 -39.52 -21.04
C GLU A 1020 -30.05 -39.42 -21.36
N ILE A 1021 -29.31 -38.67 -20.54
CA ILE A 1021 -27.86 -38.45 -20.69
C ILE A 1021 -27.19 -38.67 -19.33
N THR A 1022 -26.06 -39.37 -19.32
CA THR A 1022 -25.22 -39.52 -18.13
C THR A 1022 -23.79 -39.13 -18.48
N ILE A 1023 -23.24 -38.19 -17.72
CA ILE A 1023 -21.89 -37.64 -17.94
C ILE A 1023 -21.01 -38.01 -16.74
N PRO A 1024 -20.04 -38.92 -16.91
CA PRO A 1024 -19.16 -39.34 -15.83
C PRO A 1024 -17.99 -38.37 -15.64
N PHE A 1025 -17.49 -38.27 -14.41
CA PHE A 1025 -16.32 -37.48 -14.04
C PHE A 1025 -15.50 -38.15 -12.94
N SER A 1026 -14.22 -37.78 -12.81
CA SER A 1026 -13.25 -38.51 -11.96
C SER A 1026 -13.15 -38.04 -10.50
N SER A 1027 -13.87 -36.99 -10.11
CA SER A 1027 -13.86 -36.46 -8.74
C SER A 1027 -15.18 -35.75 -8.42
N SER A 1028 -15.56 -35.65 -7.14
CA SER A 1028 -16.78 -34.93 -6.73
C SER A 1028 -16.86 -33.51 -7.31
N LEU A 1029 -18.08 -33.04 -7.60
CA LEU A 1029 -18.36 -31.68 -8.06
C LEU A 1029 -18.47 -30.69 -6.89
N ASN A 1030 -18.01 -29.46 -7.12
CA ASN A 1030 -18.34 -28.30 -6.28
C ASN A 1030 -19.63 -27.63 -6.80
N ASP A 1031 -19.74 -27.45 -8.12
CA ASP A 1031 -20.92 -26.84 -8.76
C ASP A 1031 -21.03 -27.20 -10.25
N PHE A 1032 -22.19 -26.94 -10.84
CA PHE A 1032 -22.43 -27.10 -12.28
C PHE A 1032 -23.55 -26.18 -12.77
N ILE A 1033 -23.47 -25.76 -14.04
CA ILE A 1033 -24.53 -25.01 -14.72
C ILE A 1033 -24.65 -25.46 -16.18
N VAL A 1034 -25.83 -25.27 -16.77
CA VAL A 1034 -26.02 -25.36 -18.23
C VAL A 1034 -26.24 -23.96 -18.76
N SER A 1035 -25.54 -23.65 -19.85
CA SER A 1035 -25.47 -22.36 -20.50
C SER A 1035 -25.90 -22.51 -21.95
N ASP A 1036 -26.56 -21.49 -22.49
CA ASP A 1036 -26.93 -21.43 -23.90
C ASP A 1036 -25.66 -21.26 -24.75
N SER A 1037 -25.47 -22.13 -25.74
CA SER A 1037 -24.37 -21.99 -26.69
C SER A 1037 -24.64 -20.87 -27.70
N SER A 1038 -23.57 -20.26 -28.21
CA SER A 1038 -23.58 -19.44 -29.45
C SER A 1038 -24.09 -20.23 -30.68
N ASP A 1039 -23.87 -21.55 -30.69
CA ASP A 1039 -24.37 -22.49 -31.69
C ASP A 1039 -25.78 -22.93 -31.31
N SER A 1040 -26.79 -22.45 -32.03
CA SER A 1040 -28.22 -22.72 -31.78
C SER A 1040 -28.65 -24.19 -31.90
N SER A 1041 -27.69 -25.11 -32.04
CA SER A 1041 -27.91 -26.56 -32.12
C SER A 1041 -27.33 -27.33 -30.94
N LYS A 1042 -26.71 -26.65 -29.96
CA LYS A 1042 -26.02 -27.27 -28.83
C LYS A 1042 -26.27 -26.50 -27.53
N ASP A 1043 -26.30 -27.22 -26.42
CA ASP A 1043 -26.22 -26.63 -25.08
C ASP A 1043 -24.83 -26.88 -24.49
N VAL A 1044 -24.39 -26.06 -23.55
CA VAL A 1044 -23.09 -26.22 -22.88
C VAL A 1044 -23.31 -26.55 -21.41
N LEU A 1045 -22.73 -27.65 -20.93
CA LEU A 1045 -22.65 -27.97 -19.51
C LEU A 1045 -21.27 -27.61 -18.98
N LEU A 1046 -21.23 -26.81 -17.91
CA LEU A 1046 -20.02 -26.43 -17.20
C LEU A 1046 -19.97 -27.16 -15.86
N LEU A 1047 -18.85 -27.83 -15.60
CA LEU A 1047 -18.63 -28.62 -14.39
C LEU A 1047 -17.43 -28.07 -13.61
N ALA A 1048 -17.68 -27.56 -12.40
CA ALA A 1048 -16.63 -27.21 -11.44
C ALA A 1048 -16.34 -28.39 -10.51
N ARG A 1049 -15.13 -28.92 -10.59
CA ARG A 1049 -14.71 -30.13 -9.86
C ARG A 1049 -13.86 -29.79 -8.63
N ASN A 1050 -13.94 -30.66 -7.61
CA ASN A 1050 -13.23 -30.49 -6.34
C ASN A 1050 -11.70 -30.60 -6.47
N ASP A 1051 -11.19 -31.22 -7.54
CA ASP A 1051 -9.76 -31.25 -7.87
C ASP A 1051 -9.27 -30.01 -8.66
N ASN A 1052 -10.03 -28.92 -8.62
CA ASN A 1052 -9.74 -27.63 -9.28
C ASN A 1052 -9.70 -27.72 -10.81
N GLN A 1053 -10.61 -28.50 -11.40
CA GLN A 1053 -10.89 -28.47 -12.85
C GLN A 1053 -12.21 -27.76 -13.13
N LEU A 1054 -12.22 -26.90 -14.15
CA LEU A 1054 -13.44 -26.41 -14.80
C LEU A 1054 -13.53 -27.05 -16.18
N GLU A 1055 -14.55 -27.90 -16.37
CA GLU A 1055 -14.77 -28.61 -17.63
C GLU A 1055 -15.96 -28.02 -18.40
N LYS A 1056 -15.80 -27.87 -19.72
CA LYS A 1056 -16.85 -27.49 -20.67
C LYS A 1056 -17.26 -28.71 -21.50
N TRP A 1057 -18.53 -29.06 -21.46
CA TRP A 1057 -19.12 -30.18 -22.20
C TRP A 1057 -20.17 -29.66 -23.18
N GLY A 1058 -20.09 -30.09 -24.44
CA GLY A 1058 -21.13 -29.83 -25.43
C GLY A 1058 -22.20 -30.91 -25.40
N ILE A 1059 -23.46 -30.50 -25.33
CA ILE A 1059 -24.65 -31.33 -25.28
C ILE A 1059 -25.44 -31.17 -26.57
N SER A 1060 -25.71 -32.27 -27.27
CA SER A 1060 -26.53 -32.27 -28.50
C SER A 1060 -27.16 -33.63 -28.72
N ASP A 1061 -28.45 -33.68 -29.07
CA ASP A 1061 -29.18 -34.89 -29.48
C ASP A 1061 -28.91 -36.11 -28.59
N TYR A 1062 -29.06 -35.96 -27.27
CA TYR A 1062 -28.83 -37.03 -26.27
C TYR A 1062 -27.38 -37.55 -26.20
N SER A 1063 -26.41 -36.78 -26.69
CA SER A 1063 -24.98 -37.08 -26.62
C SER A 1063 -24.20 -35.94 -25.95
N SER A 1064 -23.09 -36.30 -25.30
CA SER A 1064 -22.21 -35.37 -24.60
C SER A 1064 -20.77 -35.51 -25.09
N THR A 1065 -20.08 -34.38 -25.28
CA THR A 1065 -18.66 -34.36 -25.66
C THR A 1065 -17.89 -33.37 -24.79
N LEU A 1066 -16.77 -33.80 -24.20
CA LEU A 1066 -15.87 -32.88 -23.49
C LEU A 1066 -15.19 -31.98 -24.53
N ILE A 1067 -15.41 -30.67 -24.42
CA ILE A 1067 -14.81 -29.65 -25.29
C ILE A 1067 -13.47 -29.21 -24.70
N GLU A 1068 -13.44 -28.91 -23.40
CA GLU A 1068 -12.26 -28.35 -22.73
C GLU A 1068 -12.23 -28.69 -21.24
N SER A 1069 -11.03 -28.75 -20.65
CA SER A 1069 -10.80 -28.79 -19.20
C SER A 1069 -9.69 -27.79 -18.85
N GLN A 1070 -9.91 -26.92 -17.87
CA GLN A 1070 -8.93 -25.95 -17.39
C GLN A 1070 -8.65 -26.09 -15.90
N ASP A 1071 -7.37 -25.94 -15.51
CA ASP A 1071 -6.93 -25.85 -14.12
C ASP A 1071 -7.37 -24.52 -13.48
N VAL A 1072 -8.50 -24.54 -12.77
CA VAL A 1072 -9.10 -23.38 -12.11
C VAL A 1072 -9.71 -23.81 -10.77
N ASN A 1073 -9.35 -23.12 -9.68
CA ASN A 1073 -10.04 -23.29 -8.40
C ASN A 1073 -11.44 -22.67 -8.51
N CYS A 1074 -12.42 -23.51 -8.83
CA CYS A 1074 -13.82 -23.12 -9.00
C CYS A 1074 -14.71 -23.85 -7.99
N GLN A 1075 -15.36 -23.08 -7.12
CA GLN A 1075 -16.35 -23.56 -6.16
C GLN A 1075 -17.77 -23.29 -6.61
N ARG A 1076 -18.01 -22.18 -7.29
CA ARG A 1076 -19.31 -21.81 -7.87
C ARG A 1076 -19.12 -21.32 -9.28
N VAL A 1077 -20.00 -21.77 -10.18
CA VAL A 1077 -20.04 -21.34 -11.58
C VAL A 1077 -21.34 -20.60 -11.80
N ILE A 1078 -21.29 -19.44 -12.42
CA ILE A 1078 -22.44 -18.57 -12.63
C ILE A 1078 -22.39 -18.08 -14.08
N GLU A 1079 -23.51 -18.14 -14.77
CA GLU A 1079 -23.69 -17.47 -16.05
C GLU A 1079 -24.27 -16.07 -15.78
N ILE A 1080 -23.68 -15.03 -16.37
CA ILE A 1080 -24.07 -13.65 -16.14
C ILE A 1080 -23.79 -12.78 -17.37
N ASN A 1081 -24.64 -11.81 -17.66
CA ASN A 1081 -24.41 -10.80 -18.68
C ASN A 1081 -23.92 -9.48 -18.05
N VAL A 1082 -22.61 -9.34 -17.84
CA VAL A 1082 -22.04 -8.21 -17.07
C VAL A 1082 -21.91 -6.92 -17.90
N ASP A 1083 -21.88 -7.02 -19.22
CA ASP A 1083 -21.73 -5.87 -20.12
C ASP A 1083 -23.01 -5.49 -20.88
N ALA A 1084 -24.09 -6.27 -20.72
CA ALA A 1084 -25.38 -6.15 -21.41
C ALA A 1084 -25.27 -6.29 -22.94
N ASP A 1085 -24.34 -7.12 -23.42
CA ASP A 1085 -24.32 -7.55 -24.82
C ASP A 1085 -25.23 -8.78 -25.06
N ASN A 1086 -25.16 -9.40 -26.24
CA ASN A 1086 -26.03 -10.54 -26.58
C ASN A 1086 -25.47 -11.90 -26.13
N SER A 1087 -24.25 -11.90 -25.58
CA SER A 1087 -23.52 -13.05 -25.07
C SER A 1087 -23.47 -12.96 -23.54
N LYS A 1088 -23.35 -14.11 -22.90
CA LYS A 1088 -23.19 -14.17 -21.45
C LYS A 1088 -21.79 -14.64 -21.11
N GLU A 1089 -21.26 -14.11 -20.01
CA GLU A 1089 -20.01 -14.52 -19.42
C GLU A 1089 -20.21 -15.62 -18.39
N ILE A 1090 -19.15 -16.38 -18.15
CA ILE A 1090 -19.08 -17.37 -17.09
C ILE A 1090 -18.19 -16.84 -15.98
N ILE A 1091 -18.77 -16.67 -14.80
CA ILE A 1091 -18.06 -16.38 -13.56
C ILE A 1091 -17.69 -17.68 -12.86
N CYS A 1092 -16.44 -17.76 -12.42
CA CYS A 1092 -15.93 -18.77 -11.53
C CYS A 1092 -15.50 -18.14 -10.20
N LEU A 1093 -16.14 -18.54 -9.10
CA LEU A 1093 -15.77 -18.14 -7.75
C LEU A 1093 -14.99 -19.26 -7.06
N GLY A 1094 -13.78 -18.96 -6.58
CA GLY A 1094 -12.89 -19.94 -5.94
C GLY A 1094 -13.06 -20.06 -4.42
N ARG A 1095 -12.25 -20.93 -3.80
CA ARG A 1095 -12.11 -20.94 -2.32
C ARG A 1095 -11.32 -19.73 -1.85
N LYS A 1096 -11.69 -19.22 -0.68
CA LYS A 1096 -10.93 -18.21 0.05
C LYS A 1096 -9.45 -18.59 0.17
N ASN A 1097 -8.57 -17.68 -0.22
CA ASN A 1097 -7.13 -17.87 -0.17
C ASN A 1097 -6.54 -17.52 1.22
N SER A 1098 -5.22 -17.71 1.37
CA SER A 1098 -4.50 -17.38 2.61
C SER A 1098 -4.50 -15.89 2.97
N ALA A 1099 -4.78 -15.01 2.01
CA ALA A 1099 -4.93 -13.57 2.20
C ALA A 1099 -6.36 -13.14 2.54
N ASN A 1100 -7.25 -14.09 2.89
CA ASN A 1100 -8.65 -13.85 3.24
C ASN A 1100 -9.47 -13.20 2.11
N LYS A 1101 -9.22 -13.58 0.85
CA LYS A 1101 -9.97 -13.14 -0.33
C LYS A 1101 -10.48 -14.33 -1.14
N THR A 1102 -11.66 -14.20 -1.74
CA THR A 1102 -12.24 -15.19 -2.67
C THR A 1102 -11.86 -14.83 -4.11
N PRO A 1103 -11.20 -15.73 -4.88
CA PRO A 1103 -10.94 -15.52 -6.31
C PRO A 1103 -12.24 -15.39 -7.10
N LEU A 1104 -12.28 -14.43 -8.03
CA LEU A 1104 -13.37 -14.17 -8.96
C LEU A 1104 -12.79 -14.07 -10.37
N ILE A 1105 -13.08 -15.06 -11.21
CA ILE A 1105 -12.54 -15.14 -12.58
C ILE A 1105 -13.71 -15.07 -13.56
N ILE A 1106 -13.61 -14.19 -14.56
CA ILE A 1106 -14.60 -14.07 -15.65
C ILE A 1106 -14.04 -14.73 -16.90
N PHE A 1107 -14.86 -15.55 -17.56
CA PHE A 1107 -14.59 -16.15 -18.85
C PHE A 1107 -15.62 -15.70 -19.88
N ASN A 1108 -15.17 -15.42 -21.10
CA ASN A 1108 -16.04 -15.38 -22.27
C ASN A 1108 -16.22 -16.80 -22.80
N ASP A 1109 -17.46 -17.18 -23.11
CA ASP A 1109 -17.75 -18.45 -23.76
C ASP A 1109 -17.60 -18.34 -25.28
N GLY A 1110 -16.68 -19.11 -25.86
CA GLY A 1110 -16.46 -19.16 -27.30
C GLY A 1110 -16.56 -20.57 -27.88
N ASP A 1111 -16.67 -20.65 -29.21
CA ASP A 1111 -16.79 -21.91 -29.95
C ASP A 1111 -15.62 -22.90 -29.70
N ASN A 1112 -14.44 -22.39 -29.31
CA ASN A 1112 -13.21 -23.17 -29.08
C ASN A 1112 -12.84 -23.36 -27.60
N GLY A 1113 -13.66 -22.90 -26.65
CA GLY A 1113 -13.37 -22.99 -25.21
C GLY A 1113 -13.65 -21.70 -24.43
N LEU A 1114 -13.31 -21.72 -23.13
CA LEU A 1114 -13.46 -20.63 -22.18
C LEU A 1114 -12.24 -19.69 -22.22
N GLN A 1115 -12.42 -18.43 -22.58
CA GLN A 1115 -11.34 -17.45 -22.59
C GLN A 1115 -11.38 -16.58 -21.33
N ARG A 1116 -10.32 -16.57 -20.51
CA ARG A 1116 -10.21 -15.68 -19.35
C ARG A 1116 -10.21 -14.20 -19.78
N VAL A 1117 -11.08 -13.41 -19.16
CA VAL A 1117 -11.25 -11.97 -19.39
C VAL A 1117 -10.78 -11.15 -18.20
N SER A 1118 -11.12 -11.59 -16.98
CA SER A 1118 -10.73 -10.91 -15.75
C SER A 1118 -10.34 -11.92 -14.67
N ASP A 1119 -9.39 -11.52 -13.83
CA ASP A 1119 -8.99 -12.23 -12.61
C ASP A 1119 -8.96 -11.19 -11.49
N SER A 1120 -9.89 -11.30 -10.56
CA SER A 1120 -10.10 -10.35 -9.48
C SER A 1120 -10.37 -11.08 -8.17
N TYR A 1121 -10.52 -10.34 -7.08
CA TYR A 1121 -10.68 -10.91 -5.76
C TYR A 1121 -11.75 -10.18 -4.97
N ILE A 1122 -12.70 -10.93 -4.45
CA ILE A 1122 -13.70 -10.45 -3.50
C ILE A 1122 -13.09 -10.47 -2.09
N PRO A 1123 -13.23 -9.39 -1.29
CA PRO A 1123 -12.76 -9.40 0.08
C PRO A 1123 -13.59 -10.37 0.94
N GLY A 1124 -12.91 -11.18 1.75
CA GLY A 1124 -13.56 -12.13 2.65
C GLY A 1124 -13.94 -13.46 1.99
N GLN A 1125 -14.87 -14.18 2.63
CA GLN A 1125 -15.40 -15.46 2.15
C GLN A 1125 -16.78 -15.26 1.55
N VAL A 1126 -16.94 -15.60 0.28
CA VAL A 1126 -18.26 -15.72 -0.33
C VAL A 1126 -18.88 -17.06 0.08
N THR A 1127 -20.06 -17.02 0.70
CA THR A 1127 -20.80 -18.23 1.10
C THR A 1127 -21.92 -18.57 0.12
N GLU A 1128 -22.57 -17.55 -0.45
CA GLU A 1128 -23.64 -17.68 -1.44
C GLU A 1128 -23.65 -16.49 -2.40
N VAL A 1129 -24.26 -16.67 -3.57
CA VAL A 1129 -24.32 -15.69 -4.64
C VAL A 1129 -25.57 -15.86 -5.51
N ALA A 1130 -26.19 -14.75 -5.92
CA ALA A 1130 -27.10 -14.75 -7.07
C ALA A 1130 -26.88 -13.53 -7.96
N THR A 1131 -27.56 -13.56 -9.10
CA THR A 1131 -27.55 -12.50 -10.09
C THR A 1131 -28.90 -11.82 -10.15
N TYR A 1132 -28.92 -10.56 -10.59
CA TYR A 1132 -30.14 -9.83 -10.88
C TYR A 1132 -29.91 -8.85 -12.02
N THR A 1133 -30.96 -8.53 -12.78
CA THR A 1133 -30.88 -7.54 -13.86
C THR A 1133 -31.20 -6.14 -13.32
N ASP A 1134 -30.30 -5.19 -13.54
CA ASP A 1134 -30.51 -3.78 -13.18
C ASP A 1134 -31.43 -3.04 -14.17
N HIS A 1135 -31.82 -1.81 -13.84
CA HIS A 1135 -32.72 -0.99 -14.66
C HIS A 1135 -32.15 -0.63 -16.06
N ASN A 1136 -30.86 -0.85 -16.29
CA ASN A 1136 -30.21 -0.66 -17.59
C ASN A 1136 -30.07 -1.98 -18.37
N GLY A 1137 -30.59 -3.09 -17.85
CA GLY A 1137 -30.50 -4.40 -18.47
C GLY A 1137 -29.19 -5.14 -18.20
N LYS A 1138 -28.31 -4.63 -17.31
CA LYS A 1138 -27.07 -5.32 -16.93
C LYS A 1138 -27.32 -6.29 -15.80
N GLU A 1139 -26.75 -7.48 -15.87
CA GLU A 1139 -26.78 -8.39 -14.74
C GLU A 1139 -25.68 -8.05 -13.72
N ARG A 1140 -26.05 -8.10 -12.45
CA ARG A 1140 -25.23 -7.71 -11.30
C ARG A 1140 -25.11 -8.87 -10.33
N LEU A 1141 -24.02 -8.92 -9.58
CA LEU A 1141 -23.73 -9.98 -8.63
C LEU A 1141 -24.03 -9.52 -7.20
N ILE A 1142 -24.90 -10.25 -6.51
CA ILE A 1142 -25.09 -10.11 -5.06
C ILE A 1142 -24.52 -11.34 -4.39
N ALA A 1143 -23.59 -11.14 -3.47
CA ALA A 1143 -22.94 -12.18 -2.69
C ALA A 1143 -23.25 -12.02 -1.21
N SER A 1144 -23.37 -13.15 -0.52
CA SER A 1144 -23.26 -13.22 0.94
C SER A 1144 -21.79 -13.33 1.32
N LEU A 1145 -21.29 -12.33 2.05
CA LEU A 1145 -19.93 -12.31 2.56
C LEU A 1145 -19.93 -12.64 4.05
N ALA A 1146 -19.27 -13.74 4.41
CA ALA A 1146 -19.12 -14.11 5.81
C ALA A 1146 -18.10 -13.21 6.51
N ARG A 1147 -18.50 -12.70 7.67
CA ARG A 1147 -17.65 -11.90 8.55
C ARG A 1147 -17.03 -12.83 9.60
N TYR A 1148 -15.80 -13.29 9.32
CA TYR A 1148 -15.01 -14.10 10.24
C TYR A 1148 -14.25 -13.20 11.22
N VAL A 1149 -14.44 -13.47 12.52
CA VAL A 1149 -13.58 -12.92 13.57
C VAL A 1149 -13.07 -14.10 14.39
N ASP A 1150 -11.91 -14.61 13.97
CA ASP A 1150 -11.06 -15.64 14.59
C ASP A 1150 -11.18 -17.11 14.10
N ARG A 1151 -10.04 -17.82 14.15
CA ARG A 1151 -9.78 -19.14 13.54
C ARG A 1151 -10.17 -20.34 14.43
N TYR A 1152 -10.62 -20.08 15.67
CA TYR A 1152 -10.73 -21.10 16.72
C TYR A 1152 -12.13 -21.25 17.37
N SER A 1153 -13.07 -20.32 17.17
CA SER A 1153 -14.42 -20.44 17.73
C SER A 1153 -15.41 -20.96 16.69
N LEU A 1154 -16.10 -22.06 17.02
CA LEU A 1154 -17.21 -22.65 16.25
C LEU A 1154 -18.52 -21.85 16.37
N ASP A 1155 -18.53 -20.72 17.08
CA ASP A 1155 -19.75 -20.00 17.47
C ASP A 1155 -19.92 -18.68 16.68
N ILE A 1156 -20.96 -18.69 15.86
CA ILE A 1156 -21.74 -17.57 15.27
C ILE A 1156 -21.01 -16.72 14.22
N GLU A 1157 -21.18 -17.12 12.96
CA GLU A 1157 -20.77 -16.39 11.77
C GLU A 1157 -21.92 -15.45 11.32
N SER A 1158 -21.76 -14.12 11.46
CA SER A 1158 -22.65 -13.18 10.76
C SER A 1158 -22.25 -13.05 9.30
N SER A 1159 -23.19 -12.63 8.46
CA SER A 1159 -22.94 -12.36 7.04
C SER A 1159 -23.51 -11.02 6.63
N VAL A 1160 -22.97 -10.43 5.58
CA VAL A 1160 -23.56 -9.26 4.91
C VAL A 1160 -23.97 -9.65 3.50
N LEU A 1161 -25.08 -9.12 3.01
CA LEU A 1161 -25.40 -9.14 1.59
C LEU A 1161 -24.69 -7.96 0.93
N ALA A 1162 -23.92 -8.23 -0.10
CA ALA A 1162 -23.11 -7.24 -0.78
C ALA A 1162 -23.29 -7.34 -2.29
N GLU A 1163 -23.46 -6.21 -2.95
CA GLU A 1163 -23.29 -6.14 -4.40
C GLU A 1163 -21.82 -6.02 -4.75
N ILE A 1164 -21.38 -6.85 -5.67
CA ILE A 1164 -19.98 -6.96 -6.09
C ILE A 1164 -19.85 -6.46 -7.52
N ASP A 1165 -18.86 -5.59 -7.74
CA ASP A 1165 -18.41 -5.26 -9.09
C ASP A 1165 -17.67 -6.47 -9.69
N PRO A 1166 -18.17 -7.09 -10.77
CA PRO A 1166 -17.64 -8.34 -11.26
C PRO A 1166 -16.21 -8.21 -11.82
N PHE A 1167 -15.83 -7.05 -12.34
CA PHE A 1167 -14.52 -6.85 -12.97
C PHE A 1167 -13.42 -6.59 -11.95
N THR A 1168 -13.71 -5.84 -10.89
CA THR A 1168 -12.73 -5.47 -9.86
C THR A 1168 -12.79 -6.37 -8.63
N GLY A 1169 -13.90 -7.11 -8.43
CA GLY A 1169 -14.20 -7.86 -7.21
C GLY A 1169 -14.53 -6.97 -6.00
N SER A 1170 -14.71 -5.67 -6.21
CA SER A 1170 -14.93 -4.70 -5.13
C SER A 1170 -16.38 -4.71 -4.67
N VAL A 1171 -16.61 -4.49 -3.37
CA VAL A 1171 -17.95 -4.28 -2.82
C VAL A 1171 -18.46 -2.90 -3.24
N ILE A 1172 -19.61 -2.86 -3.91
CA ILE A 1172 -20.30 -1.63 -4.34
C ILE A 1172 -21.18 -1.12 -3.20
N TRP A 1173 -21.98 -2.00 -2.61
CA TRP A 1173 -22.72 -1.73 -1.40
C TRP A 1173 -22.85 -3.00 -0.58
N GLU A 1174 -23.04 -2.86 0.72
CA GLU A 1174 -23.34 -3.96 1.62
C GLU A 1174 -24.43 -3.62 2.64
N SER A 1175 -25.18 -4.64 3.02
CA SER A 1175 -26.12 -4.58 4.13
C SER A 1175 -25.35 -4.47 5.44
N LEU A 1176 -26.08 -4.10 6.50
CA LEU A 1176 -25.60 -4.38 7.85
C LEU A 1176 -25.52 -5.89 8.09
N PRO A 1177 -24.73 -6.36 9.07
CA PRO A 1177 -24.63 -7.77 9.39
C PRO A 1177 -26.01 -8.38 9.67
N LEU A 1178 -26.31 -9.49 9.01
CA LEU A 1178 -27.53 -10.29 9.18
C LEU A 1178 -27.30 -11.42 10.20
N THR A 1179 -28.41 -11.92 10.74
CA THR A 1179 -28.42 -13.04 11.68
C THR A 1179 -28.03 -14.34 10.96
N SER A 1180 -26.78 -14.77 11.15
CA SER A 1180 -26.16 -15.98 10.58
C SER A 1180 -25.70 -15.90 9.12
N GLN A 1181 -25.08 -16.98 8.61
CA GLN A 1181 -24.69 -17.13 7.22
C GLN A 1181 -25.84 -17.71 6.39
N LEU A 1182 -25.93 -17.25 5.14
CA LEU A 1182 -26.86 -17.82 4.16
C LEU A 1182 -26.53 -19.28 3.86
N ASN A 1183 -27.58 -20.10 3.80
CA ASN A 1183 -27.49 -21.48 3.38
C ASN A 1183 -27.16 -21.55 1.88
N PRO A 1184 -26.21 -22.39 1.48
CA PRO A 1184 -25.85 -22.51 0.08
C PRO A 1184 -27.06 -22.90 -0.79
N ARG A 1185 -27.21 -22.26 -1.95
CA ARG A 1185 -28.21 -22.49 -3.01
C ARG A 1185 -29.65 -22.14 -2.62
N HIS A 1186 -29.87 -21.54 -1.46
CA HIS A 1186 -31.19 -21.07 -1.00
C HIS A 1186 -31.28 -19.55 -1.03
N PHE A 1187 -30.85 -18.93 -2.13
CA PHE A 1187 -30.91 -17.48 -2.37
C PHE A 1187 -31.60 -17.24 -3.72
N PHE A 1188 -32.81 -16.71 -3.68
CA PHE A 1188 -33.69 -16.56 -4.85
C PHE A 1188 -34.10 -15.11 -5.02
N GLU A 1189 -34.08 -14.66 -6.26
CA GLU A 1189 -34.52 -13.33 -6.65
C GLU A 1189 -35.73 -13.44 -7.58
N HIS A 1190 -36.70 -12.55 -7.39
CA HIS A 1190 -37.83 -12.40 -8.27
C HIS A 1190 -38.12 -10.91 -8.49
N SER A 1191 -37.71 -10.42 -9.65
CA SER A 1191 -37.99 -9.06 -10.12
C SER A 1191 -39.15 -9.01 -11.12
N ILE A 1192 -40.08 -8.09 -10.87
CA ILE A 1192 -41.06 -7.59 -11.84
C ILE A 1192 -40.81 -6.08 -12.06
N PRO A 1193 -41.27 -5.46 -13.16
CA PRO A 1193 -40.88 -4.09 -13.57
C PRO A 1193 -41.06 -2.95 -12.53
N GLU A 1194 -41.71 -3.20 -11.39
CA GLU A 1194 -41.98 -2.23 -10.32
C GLU A 1194 -41.72 -2.75 -8.90
N LYS A 1195 -41.31 -4.03 -8.72
CA LYS A 1195 -41.09 -4.64 -7.41
C LYS A 1195 -40.00 -5.68 -7.49
N ARG A 1196 -39.07 -5.61 -6.55
CA ARG A 1196 -38.02 -6.62 -6.40
C ARG A 1196 -38.21 -7.40 -5.11
N ARG A 1197 -38.19 -8.73 -5.19
CA ARG A 1197 -38.30 -9.61 -4.03
C ARG A 1197 -37.09 -10.52 -3.95
N ILE A 1198 -36.50 -10.64 -2.77
CA ILE A 1198 -35.38 -11.54 -2.50
C ILE A 1198 -35.80 -12.47 -1.37
N LEU A 1199 -35.74 -13.78 -1.62
CA LEU A 1199 -36.07 -14.82 -0.64
C LEU A 1199 -34.82 -15.66 -0.38
N PHE A 1200 -34.45 -15.81 0.89
CA PHE A 1200 -33.31 -16.67 1.24
C PHE A 1200 -33.40 -17.27 2.63
N SER A 1201 -32.64 -18.34 2.88
CA SER A 1201 -32.53 -18.92 4.21
C SER A 1201 -31.11 -18.88 4.75
N THR A 1202 -30.99 -18.79 6.06
CA THR A 1202 -29.77 -18.99 6.84
C THR A 1202 -29.90 -20.27 7.65
N ALA A 1203 -28.86 -20.66 8.38
CA ALA A 1203 -28.94 -21.78 9.32
C ALA A 1203 -29.98 -21.57 10.45
N ARG A 1204 -30.56 -20.36 10.55
CA ARG A 1204 -31.48 -19.99 11.64
C ARG A 1204 -32.89 -19.67 11.17
N GLU A 1205 -33.00 -18.95 10.05
CA GLU A 1205 -34.22 -18.25 9.66
C GLU A 1205 -34.34 -18.13 8.14
N VAL A 1206 -35.52 -17.77 7.67
CA VAL A 1206 -35.81 -17.40 6.30
C VAL A 1206 -36.16 -15.92 6.25
N PHE A 1207 -35.60 -15.24 5.26
CA PHE A 1207 -35.72 -13.82 5.00
C PHE A 1207 -36.45 -13.60 3.68
N LEU A 1208 -37.43 -12.70 3.69
CA LEU A 1208 -38.00 -12.10 2.49
C LEU A 1208 -37.80 -10.59 2.55
N ILE A 1209 -37.12 -10.07 1.54
CA ILE A 1209 -36.87 -8.63 1.37
C ILE A 1209 -37.67 -8.17 0.16
N GLU A 1210 -38.38 -7.05 0.32
CA GLU A 1210 -39.16 -6.44 -0.76
C GLU A 1210 -38.74 -4.98 -0.95
N GLN A 1211 -38.44 -4.59 -2.20
CA GLN A 1211 -38.04 -3.24 -2.59
C GLN A 1211 -39.05 -2.60 -3.53
#